data_AF-A0A7T1DUK5-F1
#
_entry.id   AF-A0A7T1DUK5-F1
#
_cell.length_a   1.000
_cell.length_b   1.000
_cell.length_c   1.000
_cell.angle_alpha   90.00
_cell.angle_beta   90.00
_cell.angle_gamma   90.00
#
_symmetry.space_group_name_H-M   'P 1'
#
loop_
_entity.id
_entity.type
_entity.pdbx_description
1 polymer ?
#
loop_
_entity_poly.entity_id
_entity_poly.type
_entity_poly.pdbx_seq_one_letter_code
_entity_poly.pdbx_strand_id
1 'polypeptide(L)'
;MHRTQNFPLQKNLLAIATGCALSPAWALELVQEPPLPTSKSAFVAPNVIISVDDSGSMNWGVKTTSAGSSETGKGYTEPKDDGTWASDAKRINVLKFALQTVFSNKELIPENKLRIAWQAMHNNGQSSGAASVNSDKMNTNSMRPIDATVGTTTHRTNFLDFISKLSANNGTPSHEMFSKADAYMRRTLSKNSPWSTDPGGTGSKSTEYLGCRRNYHIMMTDGVWNSLDDSYKSGEQDGKDWIALNDRKVYTTTSDQTRVYRDSFSDMVADWAFKSWMEPLQPSGSLKDADKLKPSKIYEEAPATESFSATRDKFKSITISGSSKRSKCEAMPGTWDSYTNLCTIKDGTETKSITLEKYWNPKYNPATWPHMVTYTIGFSEQATKWQLSPSITAPAEKVPFAYTDGFVDLVTGWAQWPDLLSSNHHKSDSNSDRALDLWHAAINGRGRFYAVTEAQDLAKAFTEIIGKINEESAPLPDEIAGGGSTSGYNVSQNNAGIFASVYSPKRGWSGFITATRAVEPEEYSCPTKDDPTLKCIRFPDTTAGWEGKSTAERLDEAWPVDGSVDTRLVLSWSDDTNRGIPFKWNSSTAIGYSTAQKLALLGVTSGDTTQDPLKTEGINLVNYIRGDRRLEGTTPERPLRVRYSRQGDIVNSEIWYTGRPSSNYAMGYSSFVAAQKDRTPIIYVGGNDGMLHGFSATDGKELIAYVPRGVVGGLKALADKDYQHRYYVDGSPMTGDIKDGANWKTLLVGSLGAGGKGYFVLDVTNPASFGTAAADLVQLDRTRGNSEAAPNCGALSGDAKTACAIAVEESKDIGNIVAKPGRNPANLQEATQITRMNNGRWAVVMGNGYNSTNQRPVLLVQYLDGDKKLIRIQATTDTTGTGNAIDNGLASPALVDLDGDGKTDVVYAGDNLGNLWKFDVTSATESDWSVAFGNNQPLFTARGPATNNTGSPRNTVQPITAPPIVRPNDRAMTVGTGTSAKTVPVGGIMVAFGTGRNLTSNDRRTDITQPVQTLYSVLDNTRYRLKTDKSSLEVHPGDGDGVPTPAPVNKPLAKQTITTVDGDFGTVTATQELKKETWKDYGGWYLDLPFSGERLLKPLQFFDGSNILAVYSESPAGTKNSESDNINESCVPVKVDTSAGSQFRTLINIMDGKRPSVQLVDYDNNGIYNSGDKNVARAAVKTGTPVLITKRDRITDLTGGGLGSGKNDNLNRMPEQSLRPSWRQLK
;
A
#
# COMPACT_ATOMS: atom_id res chain seq x y z
N MET A 1 -54.06 -19.74 -46.28
CA MET A 1 -53.44 -20.46 -47.41
C MET A 1 -52.60 -19.46 -48.20
N HIS A 2 -51.32 -19.77 -48.37
CA HIS A 2 -50.37 -19.33 -49.40
C HIS A 2 -50.23 -17.86 -49.89
N ARG A 3 -48.94 -17.50 -50.04
CA ARG A 3 -48.30 -16.75 -51.15
C ARG A 3 -48.47 -15.23 -51.13
N THR A 4 -47.43 -14.45 -50.81
CA THR A 4 -46.20 -14.05 -51.55
C THR A 4 -46.35 -12.67 -52.20
N GLN A 5 -45.37 -11.79 -51.90
CA GLN A 5 -44.81 -10.69 -52.72
C GLN A 5 -45.74 -9.48 -53.00
N ASN A 6 -45.34 -8.20 -52.97
CA ASN A 6 -44.06 -7.47 -52.88
C ASN A 6 -44.39 -5.98 -52.57
N PHE A 7 -43.33 -5.17 -52.39
CA PHE A 7 -43.19 -3.74 -52.76
C PHE A 7 -43.26 -2.65 -51.65
N PRO A 8 -42.52 -1.51 -51.80
CA PRO A 8 -41.36 -1.20 -50.97
C PRO A 8 -41.31 0.26 -50.42
N LEU A 9 -40.14 0.59 -49.84
CA LEU A 9 -39.48 1.91 -49.68
C LEU A 9 -39.62 2.70 -48.35
N GLN A 10 -38.45 2.74 -47.70
CA GLN A 10 -37.76 3.88 -47.06
C GLN A 10 -37.99 4.30 -45.59
N LYS A 11 -36.84 4.23 -44.88
CA LYS A 11 -36.30 5.16 -43.86
C LYS A 11 -36.93 5.19 -42.46
N ASN A 12 -36.29 4.51 -41.50
CA ASN A 12 -35.41 5.14 -40.48
C ASN A 12 -35.17 4.20 -39.27
N LEU A 13 -33.89 4.05 -38.93
CA LEU A 13 -33.30 3.99 -37.57
C LEU A 13 -33.99 3.15 -36.48
N LEU A 14 -33.45 1.96 -36.22
CA LEU A 14 -33.07 1.54 -34.87
C LEU A 14 -32.02 0.41 -34.96
N ALA A 15 -30.73 0.76 -34.91
CA ALA A 15 -29.67 -0.22 -34.68
C ALA A 15 -29.46 -0.35 -33.17
N ILE A 16 -30.00 -1.42 -32.59
CA ILE A 16 -29.63 -1.90 -31.26
C ILE A 16 -28.18 -2.38 -31.38
N ALA A 17 -27.24 -1.57 -30.89
CA ALA A 17 -25.86 -2.01 -30.71
C ALA A 17 -25.80 -2.96 -29.51
N THR A 18 -25.78 -4.26 -29.79
CA THR A 18 -25.28 -5.30 -28.90
C THR A 18 -23.80 -5.06 -28.65
N GLY A 19 -23.49 -4.13 -27.73
CA GLY A 19 -22.19 -4.03 -27.09
C GLY A 19 -22.03 -5.12 -26.04
N CYS A 20 -22.01 -6.39 -26.46
CA CYS A 20 -21.38 -7.42 -25.64
C CYS A 20 -19.89 -7.11 -25.64
N ALA A 21 -19.40 -6.53 -24.55
CA ALA A 21 -17.98 -6.48 -24.24
C ALA A 21 -17.48 -7.92 -24.08
N LEU A 22 -17.04 -8.53 -25.18
CA LEU A 22 -16.12 -9.65 -25.13
C LEU A 22 -14.81 -9.07 -24.59
N SER A 23 -14.56 -9.27 -23.30
CA SER A 23 -13.20 -9.20 -22.78
C SER A 23 -12.33 -10.13 -23.63
N PRO A 24 -11.18 -9.68 -24.17
CA PRO A 24 -10.29 -10.59 -24.87
C PRO A 24 -9.78 -11.60 -23.85
N ALA A 25 -10.25 -12.85 -23.94
CA ALA A 25 -9.89 -13.98 -23.07
C ALA A 25 -8.41 -14.43 -23.19
N TRP A 26 -7.51 -13.56 -23.65
CA TRP A 26 -6.16 -13.89 -24.14
C TRP A 26 -5.05 -12.94 -23.66
N ALA A 27 -5.33 -11.96 -22.81
CA ALA A 27 -4.28 -11.11 -22.23
C ALA A 27 -3.89 -11.62 -20.83
N LEU A 28 -2.59 -11.61 -20.51
CA LEU A 28 -2.09 -11.93 -19.18
C LEU A 28 -2.73 -11.00 -18.13
N GLU A 29 -3.48 -11.57 -17.20
CA GLU A 29 -4.04 -10.83 -16.08
C GLU A 29 -2.94 -10.53 -15.06
N LEU A 30 -2.31 -9.35 -15.22
CA LEU A 30 -1.35 -8.84 -14.25
C LEU A 30 -2.10 -8.48 -12.97
N VAL A 31 -1.67 -9.05 -11.85
CA VAL A 31 -2.25 -8.69 -10.54
C VAL A 31 -2.09 -7.17 -10.36
N GLN A 32 -3.11 -6.50 -9.86
CA GLN A 32 -3.11 -5.04 -9.66
C GLN A 32 -2.72 -4.62 -8.23
N GLU A 33 -2.47 -5.59 -7.35
CA GLU A 33 -2.02 -5.39 -5.97
C GLU A 33 -0.97 -6.46 -5.59
N PRO A 34 -0.14 -6.27 -4.56
CA PRO A 34 0.79 -7.30 -4.09
C PRO A 34 0.03 -8.48 -3.46
N PRO A 35 0.65 -9.67 -3.35
CA PRO A 35 0.11 -10.75 -2.53
C PRO A 35 0.17 -10.32 -1.07
N LEU A 36 -0.87 -9.65 -0.60
CA LEU A 36 -1.02 -9.34 0.82
C LEU A 36 -1.51 -10.59 1.56
N PRO A 37 -1.22 -10.71 2.86
CA PRO A 37 -2.06 -11.45 3.80
C PRO A 37 -3.53 -10.96 3.86
N THR A 38 -3.96 -10.05 2.98
CA THR A 38 -5.22 -9.30 3.10
C THR A 38 -5.74 -8.80 1.75
N SER A 39 -5.83 -9.64 0.72
CA SER A 39 -6.71 -9.32 -0.43
C SER A 39 -8.14 -9.77 -0.08
N LYS A 40 -9.02 -8.79 0.18
CA LYS A 40 -10.29 -8.81 0.94
C LYS A 40 -10.07 -8.80 2.47
N SER A 41 -10.21 -7.61 3.10
CA SER A 41 -10.25 -7.49 4.55
C SER A 41 -11.33 -8.42 5.14
N ALA A 42 -10.98 -9.33 6.05
CA ALA A 42 -11.92 -9.80 7.07
C ALA A 42 -12.16 -8.63 8.04
N PHE A 43 -12.95 -7.66 7.59
CA PHE A 43 -13.45 -6.61 8.46
C PHE A 43 -14.56 -7.22 9.33
N VAL A 44 -14.39 -7.23 10.64
CA VAL A 44 -15.45 -7.63 11.57
C VAL A 44 -16.34 -6.43 11.79
N ALA A 45 -17.56 -6.46 11.23
CA ALA A 45 -18.45 -5.32 11.33
C ALA A 45 -18.89 -5.08 12.78
N PRO A 46 -18.76 -3.85 13.30
CA PRO A 46 -19.20 -3.55 14.66
C PRO A 46 -20.72 -3.67 14.76
N ASN A 47 -21.18 -4.09 15.94
CA ASN A 47 -22.58 -4.10 16.30
C ASN A 47 -22.99 -2.71 16.83
N VAL A 48 -24.06 -2.14 16.31
CA VAL A 48 -24.62 -0.88 16.78
C VAL A 48 -26.09 -1.05 17.11
N ILE A 49 -26.46 -0.81 18.37
CA ILE A 49 -27.85 -0.75 18.82
C ILE A 49 -28.26 0.71 18.84
N ILE A 50 -29.34 1.06 18.14
CA ILE A 50 -29.88 2.42 18.08
C ILE A 50 -31.18 2.46 18.87
N SER A 51 -31.16 3.18 20.00
CA SER A 51 -32.35 3.46 20.80
C SER A 51 -32.81 4.89 20.54
N VAL A 52 -34.05 5.06 20.09
CA VAL A 52 -34.63 6.37 19.80
C VAL A 52 -35.81 6.68 20.73
N ASP A 53 -35.90 7.94 21.10
CA ASP A 53 -36.99 8.51 21.85
C ASP A 53 -38.17 8.85 20.93
N ASP A 54 -39.33 8.29 21.24
CA ASP A 54 -40.61 8.58 20.60
C ASP A 54 -41.67 9.04 21.63
N SER A 55 -41.22 9.57 22.78
CA SER A 55 -42.05 10.11 23.86
C SER A 55 -42.86 11.35 23.44
N GLY A 56 -43.80 11.77 24.28
CA GLY A 56 -44.64 12.94 24.03
C GLY A 56 -43.86 14.25 23.90
N SER A 57 -42.74 14.41 24.61
CA SER A 57 -41.90 15.62 24.53
C SER A 57 -41.16 15.74 23.19
N MET A 58 -41.02 14.64 22.45
CA MET A 58 -40.54 14.67 21.06
C MET A 58 -41.53 15.36 20.09
N ASN A 59 -42.77 15.61 20.52
CA ASN A 59 -43.74 16.43 19.76
C ASN A 59 -43.53 17.94 19.99
N TRP A 60 -42.64 18.34 20.90
CA TRP A 60 -42.34 19.74 21.17
C TRP A 60 -41.40 20.33 20.13
N GLY A 61 -41.40 21.66 20.03
CA GLY A 61 -40.43 22.36 19.20
C GLY A 61 -38.98 22.20 19.71
N VAL A 62 -37.99 22.20 18.83
CA VAL A 62 -36.57 22.05 19.18
C VAL A 62 -36.13 23.03 20.27
N LYS A 63 -36.59 24.29 20.21
CA LYS A 63 -36.27 25.34 21.20
C LYS A 63 -37.45 25.77 22.08
N THR A 64 -38.54 25.01 22.08
CA THR A 64 -39.75 25.36 22.84
C THR A 64 -40.08 24.29 23.89
N THR A 65 -40.81 24.67 24.92
CA THR A 65 -41.32 23.79 25.99
C THR A 65 -42.78 23.38 25.79
N SER A 66 -43.29 23.54 24.56
CA SER A 66 -44.68 23.25 24.17
C SER A 66 -44.72 22.49 22.85
N ALA A 67 -45.89 21.96 22.50
CA ALA A 67 -46.12 21.29 21.20
C ALA A 67 -45.60 22.17 20.05
N GLY A 68 -44.80 21.57 19.17
CA GLY A 68 -44.26 22.24 17.99
C GLY A 68 -45.32 22.42 16.91
N SER A 69 -44.99 23.22 15.91
CA SER A 69 -45.90 23.56 14.81
C SER A 69 -46.35 22.32 14.03
N SER A 70 -47.61 22.33 13.57
CA SER A 70 -48.16 21.34 12.65
C SER A 70 -47.84 21.64 11.18
N GLU A 71 -47.09 22.71 10.88
CA GLU A 71 -46.65 23.05 9.53
C GLU A 71 -45.72 21.98 8.94
N THR A 72 -45.70 21.89 7.60
CA THR A 72 -44.91 20.92 6.83
C THR A 72 -44.06 21.64 5.77
N GLY A 73 -42.95 21.03 5.36
CA GLY A 73 -42.00 21.60 4.39
C GLY A 73 -40.72 22.16 5.04
N LYS A 74 -39.99 22.99 4.27
CA LYS A 74 -38.72 23.61 4.67
C LYS A 74 -38.84 24.39 5.97
N GLY A 75 -37.96 24.08 6.92
CA GLY A 75 -37.95 24.60 8.27
C GLY A 75 -38.68 23.73 9.30
N TYR A 76 -39.57 22.80 8.91
CA TYR A 76 -40.42 22.04 9.83
C TYR A 76 -40.31 20.51 9.70
N THR A 77 -40.17 20.00 8.48
CA THR A 77 -39.96 18.55 8.20
C THR A 77 -38.67 18.27 7.42
N GLU A 78 -38.10 19.31 6.82
CA GLU A 78 -36.79 19.33 6.15
C GLU A 78 -36.12 20.68 6.47
N PRO A 79 -34.79 20.83 6.39
CA PRO A 79 -34.14 22.11 6.64
C PRO A 79 -34.53 23.15 5.58
N LYS A 80 -34.40 24.42 5.92
CA LYS A 80 -34.41 25.51 4.94
C LYS A 80 -33.21 25.40 4.00
N ASP A 81 -33.23 26.19 2.92
CA ASP A 81 -32.12 26.25 1.96
C ASP A 81 -30.79 26.70 2.59
N ASP A 82 -30.84 27.40 3.72
CA ASP A 82 -29.67 27.80 4.53
C ASP A 82 -29.24 26.74 5.57
N GLY A 83 -29.89 25.57 5.58
CA GLY A 83 -29.62 24.48 6.52
C GLY A 83 -30.31 24.62 7.89
N THR A 84 -31.00 25.73 8.16
CA THR A 84 -31.62 26.00 9.47
C THR A 84 -33.04 25.44 9.58
N TRP A 85 -33.53 25.34 10.82
CA TRP A 85 -34.89 24.91 11.13
C TRP A 85 -35.66 26.00 11.88
N ALA A 86 -36.99 25.94 11.82
CA ALA A 86 -37.82 26.76 12.69
C ALA A 86 -37.62 26.34 14.16
N SER A 87 -37.65 27.31 15.08
CA SER A 87 -37.42 27.04 16.51
C SER A 87 -38.50 26.14 17.13
N ASP A 88 -39.70 26.17 16.56
CA ASP A 88 -40.87 25.36 16.91
C ASP A 88 -41.05 24.12 16.01
N ALA A 89 -40.06 23.80 15.15
CA ALA A 89 -40.05 22.54 14.41
C ALA A 89 -40.05 21.35 15.38
N LYS A 90 -40.90 20.36 15.14
CA LYS A 90 -41.03 19.22 16.06
C LYS A 90 -39.74 18.42 16.12
N ARG A 91 -39.26 18.11 17.32
CA ARG A 91 -38.04 17.30 17.54
C ARG A 91 -38.09 15.97 16.79
N ILE A 92 -39.24 15.30 16.79
CA ILE A 92 -39.42 14.03 16.08
C ILE A 92 -39.23 14.16 14.56
N ASN A 93 -39.59 15.28 13.95
CA ASN A 93 -39.39 15.51 12.51
C ASN A 93 -37.90 15.69 12.19
N VAL A 94 -37.18 16.43 13.02
CA VAL A 94 -35.73 16.62 12.88
C VAL A 94 -34.98 15.30 13.06
N LEU A 95 -35.38 14.48 14.03
CA LEU A 95 -34.83 13.13 14.22
C LEU A 95 -35.01 12.26 12.97
N LYS A 96 -36.22 12.24 12.42
CA LYS A 96 -36.51 11.50 11.18
C LYS A 96 -35.60 11.93 10.05
N PHE A 97 -35.50 13.24 9.82
CA PHE A 97 -34.65 13.80 8.78
C PHE A 97 -33.17 13.43 8.99
N ALA A 98 -32.65 13.61 10.20
CA ALA A 98 -31.26 13.34 10.54
C ALA A 98 -30.89 11.86 10.32
N LEU A 99 -31.68 10.94 10.85
CA LEU A 99 -31.44 9.50 10.69
C LEU A 99 -31.63 9.05 9.24
N GLN A 100 -32.61 9.57 8.51
CA GLN A 100 -32.77 9.28 7.08
C GLN A 100 -31.58 9.77 6.27
N THR A 101 -31.08 10.97 6.55
CA THR A 101 -29.91 11.54 5.86
C THR A 101 -28.65 10.71 6.11
N VAL A 102 -28.37 10.37 7.37
CA VAL A 102 -27.15 9.64 7.74
C VAL A 102 -27.19 8.19 7.26
N PHE A 103 -28.31 7.49 7.47
CA PHE A 103 -28.40 6.05 7.17
C PHE A 103 -28.78 5.74 5.72
N SER A 104 -29.12 6.74 4.89
CA SER A 104 -29.17 6.58 3.43
C SER A 104 -27.82 6.80 2.74
N ASN A 105 -26.87 7.45 3.41
CA ASN A 105 -25.55 7.73 2.86
C ASN A 105 -24.67 6.46 2.85
N LYS A 106 -24.44 5.90 1.66
CA LYS A 106 -23.60 4.72 1.44
C LYS A 106 -22.10 5.00 1.47
N GLU A 107 -21.66 6.25 1.30
CA GLU A 107 -20.25 6.63 1.47
C GLU A 107 -19.87 6.65 2.95
N LEU A 108 -20.77 7.15 3.80
CA LEU A 108 -20.57 7.17 5.25
C LEU A 108 -20.76 5.80 5.89
N ILE A 109 -21.72 5.01 5.40
CA ILE A 109 -21.98 3.64 5.85
C ILE A 109 -21.93 2.70 4.64
N PRO A 110 -20.72 2.24 4.25
CA PRO A 110 -20.58 1.30 3.14
C PRO A 110 -21.21 -0.06 3.45
N GLU A 111 -21.51 -0.80 2.37
CA GLU A 111 -22.14 -2.11 2.47
C GLU A 111 -21.27 -3.07 3.30
N ASN A 112 -21.92 -3.84 4.19
CA ASN A 112 -21.27 -4.82 5.08
C ASN A 112 -20.21 -4.26 6.05
N LYS A 113 -20.13 -2.94 6.24
CA LYS A 113 -19.21 -2.29 7.21
C LYS A 113 -19.84 -1.96 8.56
N LEU A 114 -21.14 -2.19 8.73
CA LEU A 114 -21.86 -1.90 9.97
C LEU A 114 -22.97 -2.92 10.17
N ARG A 115 -23.18 -3.36 11.41
CA ARG A 115 -24.38 -4.10 11.80
C ARG A 115 -25.25 -3.24 12.68
N ILE A 116 -26.55 -3.22 12.40
CA ILE A 116 -27.50 -2.41 13.16
C ILE A 116 -28.62 -3.26 13.73
N ALA A 117 -29.03 -2.90 14.94
CA ALA A 117 -30.30 -3.26 15.56
C ALA A 117 -30.93 -1.98 16.11
N TRP A 118 -32.25 -1.96 16.29
CA TRP A 118 -32.92 -0.76 16.77
C TRP A 118 -34.10 -1.02 17.70
N GLN A 119 -34.45 -0.02 18.49
CA GLN A 119 -35.66 0.02 19.31
C GLN A 119 -36.14 1.46 19.51
N ALA A 120 -37.43 1.62 19.76
CA ALA A 120 -38.06 2.86 20.21
C ALA A 120 -38.68 2.66 21.60
N MET A 121 -38.81 3.75 22.38
CA MET A 121 -39.32 3.68 23.74
C MET A 121 -40.72 3.05 23.83
N HIS A 122 -41.65 3.50 23.00
CA HIS A 122 -43.03 3.01 22.95
C HIS A 122 -43.39 2.34 21.63
N ASN A 123 -42.60 2.55 20.59
CA ASN A 123 -42.92 2.12 19.23
C ASN A 123 -44.32 2.62 18.80
N ASN A 124 -44.60 3.89 19.07
CA ASN A 124 -45.87 4.55 18.75
C ASN A 124 -46.20 4.51 17.25
N GLY A 125 -45.16 4.39 16.40
CA GLY A 125 -45.27 4.18 14.96
C GLY A 125 -45.68 2.76 14.54
N GLN A 126 -45.87 1.85 15.50
CA GLN A 126 -46.29 0.45 15.28
C GLN A 126 -45.40 -0.32 14.29
N SER A 127 -44.09 -0.05 14.31
CA SER A 127 -43.15 -0.76 13.45
C SER A 127 -42.89 -2.17 13.97
N SER A 128 -42.77 -3.15 13.07
CA SER A 128 -42.62 -4.56 13.43
C SER A 128 -41.39 -4.80 14.32
N GLY A 129 -41.62 -5.33 15.53
CA GLY A 129 -40.56 -5.70 16.48
C GLY A 129 -39.84 -4.55 17.19
N ALA A 130 -40.09 -3.28 16.83
CA ALA A 130 -39.30 -2.15 17.29
C ALA A 130 -39.54 -1.72 18.76
N ALA A 131 -40.52 -2.30 19.46
CA ALA A 131 -40.77 -2.02 20.89
C ALA A 131 -39.70 -2.61 21.84
N SER A 132 -38.90 -3.56 21.35
CA SER A 132 -37.77 -4.12 22.10
C SER A 132 -36.77 -4.73 21.14
N VAL A 133 -35.49 -4.42 21.32
CA VAL A 133 -34.42 -5.12 20.60
C VAL A 133 -34.19 -6.52 21.15
N ASN A 134 -34.52 -6.76 22.42
CA ASN A 134 -34.28 -8.02 23.12
C ASN A 134 -35.43 -9.02 22.90
N SER A 135 -35.51 -9.61 21.71
CA SER A 135 -36.45 -10.70 21.41
C SER A 135 -35.71 -12.00 21.12
N ASP A 136 -36.23 -13.13 21.63
CA ASP A 136 -35.70 -14.48 21.38
C ASP A 136 -35.84 -14.93 19.92
N LYS A 137 -36.67 -14.24 19.13
CA LYS A 137 -36.86 -14.46 17.70
C LYS A 137 -36.15 -13.36 16.90
N MET A 138 -35.73 -13.69 15.67
CA MET A 138 -35.24 -12.69 14.73
C MET A 138 -36.40 -11.87 14.19
N ASN A 139 -36.55 -10.66 14.72
CA ASN A 139 -37.51 -9.66 14.23
C ASN A 139 -36.86 -8.77 13.18
N THR A 140 -37.65 -7.89 12.56
CA THR A 140 -37.16 -6.93 11.57
C THR A 140 -36.07 -6.02 12.13
N ASN A 141 -36.15 -5.65 13.41
CA ASN A 141 -35.21 -4.76 14.10
C ASN A 141 -33.97 -5.45 14.72
N SER A 142 -33.87 -6.77 14.63
CA SER A 142 -32.75 -7.52 15.21
C SER A 142 -31.43 -7.28 14.47
N MET A 143 -30.30 -7.47 15.17
CA MET A 143 -28.95 -7.23 14.67
C MET A 143 -28.66 -7.96 13.37
N ARG A 144 -28.32 -7.20 12.32
CA ARG A 144 -27.86 -7.73 11.02
C ARG A 144 -26.93 -6.71 10.35
N PRO A 145 -26.09 -7.13 9.38
CA PRO A 145 -25.44 -6.20 8.47
C PRO A 145 -26.46 -5.22 7.87
N ILE A 146 -26.10 -3.94 7.80
CA ILE A 146 -27.03 -2.88 7.44
C ILE A 146 -27.70 -3.10 6.08
N ASP A 147 -27.07 -3.78 5.11
CA ASP A 147 -27.67 -4.07 3.80
C ASP A 147 -28.07 -5.53 3.61
N ALA A 148 -28.14 -6.33 4.70
CA ALA A 148 -28.60 -7.72 4.63
C ALA A 148 -30.03 -7.81 4.11
N THR A 149 -30.33 -8.84 3.30
CA THR A 149 -31.69 -9.08 2.81
C THR A 149 -32.55 -9.69 3.92
N VAL A 150 -33.72 -9.10 4.18
CA VAL A 150 -34.69 -9.54 5.18
C VAL A 150 -36.06 -9.63 4.49
N GLY A 151 -36.48 -10.84 4.15
CA GLY A 151 -37.67 -11.04 3.32
C GLY A 151 -37.43 -10.51 1.90
N THR A 152 -38.18 -9.49 1.49
CA THR A 152 -38.09 -8.86 0.15
C THR A 152 -37.37 -7.50 0.14
N THR A 153 -36.93 -7.01 1.29
CA THR A 153 -36.26 -5.71 1.46
C THR A 153 -34.86 -5.88 2.06
N THR A 154 -34.06 -4.80 2.08
CA THR A 154 -32.80 -4.77 2.83
C THR A 154 -33.02 -4.25 4.25
N HIS A 155 -32.12 -4.62 5.16
CA HIS A 155 -32.16 -4.19 6.56
C HIS A 155 -32.10 -2.66 6.71
N ARG A 156 -31.37 -1.97 5.81
CA ARG A 156 -31.31 -0.51 5.69
C ARG A 156 -32.66 0.08 5.35
N THR A 157 -33.32 -0.48 4.34
CA THR A 157 -34.67 -0.05 3.94
C THR A 157 -35.66 -0.26 5.08
N ASN A 158 -35.56 -1.38 5.81
CA ASN A 158 -36.40 -1.63 6.98
C ASN A 158 -36.15 -0.63 8.12
N PHE A 159 -34.90 -0.26 8.36
CA PHE A 159 -34.56 0.78 9.33
C PHE A 159 -35.12 2.14 8.91
N LEU A 160 -34.94 2.54 7.64
CA LEU A 160 -35.46 3.81 7.12
C LEU A 160 -37.01 3.87 7.14
N ASP A 161 -37.67 2.75 6.88
CA ASP A 161 -39.13 2.60 7.04
C ASP A 161 -39.55 2.78 8.50
N PHE A 162 -38.86 2.14 9.44
CA PHE A 162 -39.07 2.35 10.88
C PHE A 162 -38.95 3.83 11.26
N ILE A 163 -37.90 4.52 10.81
CA ILE A 163 -37.70 5.95 11.07
C ILE A 163 -38.87 6.77 10.52
N SER A 164 -39.32 6.50 9.30
CA SER A 164 -40.43 7.25 8.69
C SER A 164 -41.73 7.19 9.53
N LYS A 165 -41.95 6.07 10.24
CA LYS A 165 -43.15 5.79 11.03
C LYS A 165 -43.13 6.32 12.46
N LEU A 166 -41.99 6.79 12.99
CA LEU A 166 -41.88 7.28 14.37
C LEU A 166 -42.97 8.32 14.69
N SER A 167 -43.54 8.26 15.89
CA SER A 167 -44.60 9.16 16.33
C SER A 167 -44.43 9.49 17.80
N ALA A 168 -44.65 10.75 18.20
CA ALA A 168 -44.38 11.22 19.54
C ALA A 168 -45.59 11.05 20.46
N ASN A 169 -45.51 10.19 21.48
CA ASN A 169 -46.55 9.98 22.49
C ASN A 169 -46.00 9.25 23.74
N ASN A 170 -46.75 9.26 24.86
CA ASN A 170 -46.41 8.61 26.14
C ASN A 170 -45.15 9.20 26.83
N GLY A 171 -44.65 8.55 27.90
CA GLY A 171 -43.52 9.04 28.71
C GLY A 171 -42.13 8.64 28.16
N THR A 172 -41.07 8.87 28.94
CA THR A 172 -39.67 8.66 28.52
C THR A 172 -38.96 7.60 29.39
N PRO A 173 -39.18 6.30 29.17
CA PRO A 173 -38.59 5.21 29.97
C PRO A 173 -37.14 4.89 29.54
N SER A 174 -36.20 5.82 29.74
CA SER A 174 -34.80 5.64 29.29
C SER A 174 -34.12 4.40 29.88
N HIS A 175 -34.34 4.09 31.16
CA HIS A 175 -33.77 2.90 31.83
C HIS A 175 -34.16 1.59 31.15
N GLU A 176 -35.39 1.49 30.65
CA GLU A 176 -35.87 0.31 29.93
C GLU A 176 -35.08 0.11 28.62
N MET A 177 -34.74 1.20 27.91
CA MET A 177 -33.99 1.11 26.66
C MET A 177 -32.56 0.59 26.89
N PHE A 178 -31.87 1.09 27.92
CA PHE A 178 -30.55 0.62 28.31
C PHE A 178 -30.59 -0.83 28.78
N SER A 179 -31.54 -1.18 29.65
CA SER A 179 -31.74 -2.54 30.14
C SER A 179 -31.97 -3.53 29.00
N LYS A 180 -32.83 -3.20 28.02
CA LYS A 180 -33.07 -4.05 26.84
C LYS A 180 -31.83 -4.18 25.96
N ALA A 181 -31.04 -3.13 25.77
CA ALA A 181 -29.80 -3.19 24.99
C ALA A 181 -28.75 -4.09 25.66
N ASP A 182 -28.52 -3.92 26.96
CA ASP A 182 -27.63 -4.77 27.76
C ASP A 182 -28.09 -6.23 27.72
N ALA A 183 -29.37 -6.49 28.00
CA ALA A 183 -29.95 -7.83 28.00
C ALA A 183 -29.84 -8.52 26.63
N TYR A 184 -30.02 -7.78 25.53
CA TYR A 184 -29.88 -8.33 24.17
C TYR A 184 -28.45 -8.82 23.90
N MET A 185 -27.45 -8.07 24.36
CA MET A 185 -26.04 -8.44 24.24
C MET A 185 -25.63 -9.56 25.21
N ARG A 186 -26.26 -9.65 26.38
CA ARG A 186 -26.02 -10.71 27.39
C ARG A 186 -26.80 -12.00 27.17
N ARG A 187 -27.74 -12.02 26.23
CA ARG A 187 -28.59 -13.18 25.97
C ARG A 187 -27.78 -14.45 25.70
N THR A 188 -28.33 -15.60 26.10
CA THR A 188 -27.81 -16.92 25.74
C THR A 188 -27.51 -17.03 24.25
N LEU A 189 -26.29 -17.47 23.93
CA LEU A 189 -25.83 -17.61 22.56
C LEU A 189 -26.71 -18.61 21.79
N SER A 190 -27.15 -18.18 20.62
CA SER A 190 -27.99 -18.95 19.70
C SER A 190 -27.80 -18.39 18.30
N LYS A 191 -28.37 -19.04 17.28
CA LYS A 191 -28.37 -18.51 15.92
C LYS A 191 -28.95 -17.10 15.78
N ASN A 192 -29.80 -16.66 16.70
CA ASN A 192 -30.40 -15.33 16.68
C ASN A 192 -29.56 -14.28 17.45
N SER A 193 -28.45 -14.71 18.07
CA SER A 193 -27.59 -13.88 18.93
C SER A 193 -26.92 -12.75 18.15
N PRO A 194 -26.78 -11.53 18.74
CA PRO A 194 -26.00 -10.46 18.12
C PRO A 194 -24.51 -10.80 17.96
N TRP A 195 -24.01 -11.82 18.67
CA TRP A 195 -22.63 -12.30 18.56
C TRP A 195 -22.41 -13.27 17.40
N SER A 196 -23.48 -13.80 16.80
CA SER A 196 -23.39 -14.75 15.68
C SER A 196 -22.72 -14.10 14.47
N THR A 197 -21.90 -14.86 13.74
CA THR A 197 -21.34 -14.41 12.45
C THR A 197 -22.42 -14.22 11.40
N ASP A 198 -23.54 -14.95 11.51
CA ASP A 198 -24.69 -14.85 10.62
C ASP A 198 -26.01 -14.89 11.44
N PRO A 199 -26.38 -13.76 12.09
CA PRO A 199 -27.55 -13.70 12.93
C PRO A 199 -28.85 -14.03 12.16
N GLY A 200 -29.53 -15.10 12.57
CA GLY A 200 -30.74 -15.61 11.95
C GLY A 200 -30.53 -16.51 10.74
N GLY A 201 -29.28 -16.73 10.32
CA GLY A 201 -28.91 -17.58 9.20
C GLY A 201 -29.03 -19.08 9.48
N THR A 202 -28.50 -19.88 8.55
CA THR A 202 -28.49 -21.35 8.63
C THR A 202 -27.06 -21.91 8.52
N GLY A 203 -26.86 -23.13 9.02
CA GLY A 203 -25.55 -23.80 8.97
C GLY A 203 -24.57 -23.39 10.08
N SER A 204 -23.31 -23.82 9.96
CA SER A 204 -22.27 -23.68 10.99
C SER A 204 -21.96 -22.22 11.37
N LYS A 205 -22.16 -21.27 10.45
CA LYS A 205 -21.96 -19.83 10.66
C LYS A 205 -22.93 -19.24 11.68
N SER A 206 -24.21 -19.66 11.59
CA SER A 206 -25.24 -19.21 12.51
C SER A 206 -24.93 -19.58 13.98
N THR A 207 -24.15 -20.65 14.19
CA THR A 207 -23.73 -21.13 15.51
C THR A 207 -22.29 -20.73 15.88
N GLU A 208 -21.63 -19.89 15.08
CA GLU A 208 -20.30 -19.34 15.40
C GLU A 208 -20.45 -17.93 15.99
N TYR A 209 -19.86 -17.69 17.17
CA TYR A 209 -19.99 -16.43 17.91
C TYR A 209 -18.63 -15.74 18.05
N LEU A 210 -18.47 -14.51 17.56
CA LEU A 210 -17.18 -13.81 17.52
C LEU A 210 -16.98 -12.84 18.68
N GLY A 211 -15.93 -13.02 19.47
CA GLY A 211 -15.65 -12.20 20.65
C GLY A 211 -14.83 -10.93 20.41
N CYS A 212 -14.12 -10.82 19.29
CA CYS A 212 -13.40 -9.59 18.93
C CYS A 212 -14.30 -8.47 18.39
N ARG A 213 -15.61 -8.70 18.28
CA ARG A 213 -16.56 -7.75 17.71
C ARG A 213 -16.78 -6.61 18.68
N ARG A 214 -16.56 -5.38 18.23
CA ARG A 214 -16.91 -4.18 19.00
C ARG A 214 -18.41 -3.94 18.96
N ASN A 215 -18.96 -3.50 20.09
CA ASN A 215 -20.39 -3.29 20.27
C ASN A 215 -20.62 -1.88 20.81
N TYR A 216 -21.62 -1.21 20.26
CA TYR A 216 -21.95 0.16 20.54
C TYR A 216 -23.45 0.30 20.80
N HIS A 217 -23.80 1.18 21.71
CA HIS A 217 -25.17 1.62 21.96
C HIS A 217 -25.24 3.13 21.70
N ILE A 218 -26.16 3.55 20.83
CA ILE A 218 -26.47 4.95 20.59
C ILE A 218 -27.85 5.20 21.17
N MET A 219 -27.90 5.96 22.25
CA MET A 219 -29.16 6.41 22.86
C MET A 219 -29.41 7.86 22.48
N MET A 220 -30.56 8.14 21.88
CA MET A 220 -31.00 9.50 21.59
C MET A 220 -32.33 9.78 22.28
N THR A 221 -32.38 10.88 23.02
CA THR A 221 -33.57 11.38 23.74
C THR A 221 -33.50 12.89 23.88
N ASP A 222 -34.62 13.55 24.13
CA ASP A 222 -34.62 14.98 24.41
C ASP A 222 -34.21 15.34 25.85
N GLY A 223 -33.98 14.34 26.71
CA GLY A 223 -33.09 14.48 27.87
C GLY A 223 -33.69 14.13 29.23
N VAL A 224 -35.01 14.17 29.42
CA VAL A 224 -35.64 13.97 30.73
C VAL A 224 -36.38 12.65 30.78
N TRP A 225 -35.90 11.72 31.60
CA TRP A 225 -36.63 10.48 31.89
C TRP A 225 -37.66 10.69 33.01
N ASN A 226 -38.86 10.09 32.91
CA ASN A 226 -39.99 10.37 33.82
C ASN A 226 -40.03 9.48 35.08
N SER A 227 -40.05 8.16 34.90
CA SER A 227 -40.28 7.18 35.98
C SER A 227 -39.35 5.98 35.90
N LEU A 228 -39.03 5.42 37.07
CA LEU A 228 -38.26 4.19 37.25
C LEU A 228 -39.23 3.05 37.58
N ASP A 229 -39.39 2.09 36.68
CA ASP A 229 -40.07 0.82 36.97
C ASP A 229 -39.08 -0.10 37.70
N ASP A 230 -39.53 -0.78 38.77
CA ASP A 230 -38.72 -1.72 39.54
C ASP A 230 -38.11 -2.83 38.68
N SER A 231 -38.72 -3.15 37.54
CA SER A 231 -38.29 -4.20 36.60
C SER A 231 -37.03 -3.83 35.80
N TYR A 232 -36.63 -2.55 35.75
CA TYR A 232 -35.53 -2.05 34.91
C TYR A 232 -34.38 -1.41 35.71
N LYS A 233 -34.33 -1.68 37.02
CA LYS A 233 -33.29 -1.23 37.94
C LYS A 233 -31.94 -1.90 37.67
N SER A 234 -30.88 -1.11 37.54
CA SER A 234 -29.50 -1.60 37.39
C SER A 234 -28.88 -2.01 38.73
N GLY A 235 -29.41 -1.48 39.84
CA GLY A 235 -28.69 -1.36 41.11
C GLY A 235 -27.50 -0.40 41.01
N GLU A 236 -26.80 -0.24 42.12
CA GLU A 236 -25.55 0.53 42.20
C GLU A 236 -24.41 -0.19 41.46
N GLN A 237 -23.81 0.47 40.48
CA GLN A 237 -22.74 -0.10 39.64
C GLN A 237 -21.47 0.74 39.68
N ASP A 238 -21.56 2.07 39.62
CA ASP A 238 -20.39 2.95 39.58
C ASP A 238 -19.98 3.48 40.98
N GLY A 239 -20.88 3.44 41.96
CA GLY A 239 -20.64 3.75 43.38
C GLY A 239 -20.18 2.55 44.22
N LYS A 240 -19.77 1.44 43.58
CA LYS A 240 -19.17 0.27 44.25
C LYS A 240 -17.82 -0.12 43.68
N ASP A 241 -16.98 -0.77 44.49
CA ASP A 241 -15.67 -1.28 44.06
C ASP A 241 -15.80 -2.51 43.17
N TRP A 242 -15.02 -2.57 42.09
CA TRP A 242 -14.89 -3.75 41.22
C TRP A 242 -13.46 -4.27 41.24
N ILE A 243 -13.34 -5.58 41.51
CA ILE A 243 -12.06 -6.27 41.49
C ILE A 243 -11.46 -6.35 40.08
N ALA A 244 -10.14 -6.47 40.02
CA ALA A 244 -9.43 -6.77 38.78
C ALA A 244 -9.91 -8.12 38.20
N LEU A 245 -9.95 -8.22 36.88
CA LEU A 245 -10.30 -9.45 36.16
C LEU A 245 -9.51 -9.49 34.84
N ASN A 246 -8.53 -10.38 34.74
CA ASN A 246 -7.59 -10.45 33.61
C ASN A 246 -6.89 -9.09 33.38
N ASP A 247 -6.98 -8.52 32.17
CA ASP A 247 -6.37 -7.23 31.78
C ASP A 247 -7.14 -6.00 32.31
N ARG A 248 -8.25 -6.20 33.04
CA ARG A 248 -9.06 -5.13 33.63
C ARG A 248 -8.46 -4.65 34.95
N LYS A 249 -8.13 -3.35 35.07
CA LYS A 249 -7.64 -2.76 36.33
C LYS A 249 -8.74 -2.69 37.39
N VAL A 250 -8.32 -2.68 38.66
CA VAL A 250 -9.21 -2.47 39.83
C VAL A 250 -9.89 -1.10 39.72
N TYR A 251 -11.22 -1.09 39.82
CA TYR A 251 -11.99 0.13 40.00
C TYR A 251 -12.32 0.28 41.48
N THR A 252 -11.94 1.40 42.08
CA THR A 252 -12.26 1.70 43.48
C THR A 252 -12.88 3.08 43.61
N THR A 253 -13.87 3.16 44.49
CA THR A 253 -14.62 4.38 44.86
C THR A 253 -13.83 5.30 45.78
N THR A 254 -12.58 4.96 46.10
CA THR A 254 -11.68 5.80 46.90
C THR A 254 -10.58 6.47 46.08
N SER A 255 -10.32 6.00 44.85
CA SER A 255 -9.24 6.51 44.00
C SER A 255 -9.64 7.80 43.29
N ASP A 256 -8.71 8.73 43.20
CA ASP A 256 -8.87 9.95 42.42
C ASP A 256 -8.97 9.67 40.91
N GLN A 257 -8.33 8.59 40.43
CA GLN A 257 -8.34 8.20 39.00
C GLN A 257 -9.75 7.88 38.47
N THR A 258 -10.61 7.35 39.33
CA THR A 258 -11.95 6.85 38.99
C THR A 258 -13.06 7.82 39.40
N ARG A 259 -12.72 8.97 40.00
CA ARG A 259 -13.69 9.90 40.59
C ARG A 259 -14.78 10.34 39.62
N VAL A 260 -14.46 10.57 38.35
CA VAL A 260 -15.42 11.07 37.36
C VAL A 260 -16.50 10.06 36.97
N TYR A 261 -16.27 8.77 37.23
CA TYR A 261 -17.23 7.72 36.90
C TYR A 261 -18.25 7.45 38.01
N ARG A 262 -17.88 7.70 39.27
CA ARG A 262 -18.72 7.31 40.41
C ARG A 262 -19.66 8.40 40.87
N ASP A 263 -20.85 7.99 41.28
CA ASP A 263 -21.66 8.77 42.21
C ASP A 263 -22.01 7.94 43.48
N SER A 264 -23.14 8.20 44.12
CA SER A 264 -23.62 7.45 45.28
C SER A 264 -25.10 7.12 45.17
N PHE A 265 -25.62 7.05 43.93
CA PHE A 265 -27.02 6.97 43.60
C PHE A 265 -27.27 5.78 42.66
N SER A 266 -27.90 4.75 43.21
CA SER A 266 -28.26 3.55 42.45
C SER A 266 -29.36 3.80 41.43
N ASP A 267 -29.38 3.00 40.38
CA ASP A 267 -30.45 2.91 39.37
C ASP A 267 -30.48 4.07 38.36
N MET A 268 -29.34 4.74 38.15
CA MET A 268 -29.17 5.75 37.09
C MET A 268 -29.00 5.10 35.71
N VAL A 269 -29.20 5.84 34.60
CA VAL A 269 -28.83 5.28 33.28
C VAL A 269 -27.31 5.13 33.15
N ALA A 270 -26.55 5.93 33.89
CA ALA A 270 -25.10 5.81 34.01
C ALA A 270 -24.63 4.47 34.59
N ASP A 271 -25.39 3.89 35.53
CA ASP A 271 -25.10 2.56 36.08
C ASP A 271 -25.22 1.47 35.02
N TRP A 272 -26.25 1.53 34.17
CA TRP A 272 -26.42 0.60 33.07
C TRP A 272 -25.24 0.67 32.09
N ALA A 273 -24.86 1.89 31.69
CA ALA A 273 -23.71 2.08 30.79
C ALA A 273 -22.39 1.59 31.43
N PHE A 274 -22.18 1.86 32.71
CA PHE A 274 -21.01 1.38 33.46
C PHE A 274 -20.99 -0.15 33.52
N LYS A 275 -22.13 -0.79 33.81
CA LYS A 275 -22.26 -2.24 33.84
C LYS A 275 -21.98 -2.86 32.48
N SER A 276 -22.58 -2.35 31.40
CA SER A 276 -22.36 -2.87 30.04
C SER A 276 -20.93 -2.69 29.53
N TRP A 277 -20.19 -1.72 30.08
CA TRP A 277 -18.77 -1.55 29.79
C TRP A 277 -17.88 -2.40 30.70
N MET A 278 -18.10 -2.39 32.02
CA MET A 278 -17.22 -2.97 33.03
C MET A 278 -17.41 -4.48 33.18
N GLU A 279 -18.66 -4.98 33.15
CA GLU A 279 -19.00 -6.40 33.26
C GLU A 279 -19.05 -7.05 31.86
N PRO A 280 -18.22 -8.07 31.56
CA PRO A 280 -18.21 -8.71 30.26
C PRO A 280 -19.61 -9.16 29.83
N LEU A 281 -20.04 -8.75 28.64
CA LEU A 281 -21.37 -9.04 28.08
C LEU A 281 -21.56 -10.54 27.81
N GLN A 282 -20.47 -11.26 27.60
CA GLN A 282 -20.43 -12.71 27.40
C GLN A 282 -19.14 -13.27 28.00
N PRO A 283 -19.16 -14.53 28.50
CA PRO A 283 -17.94 -15.22 28.90
C PRO A 283 -16.96 -15.35 27.72
N SER A 284 -15.68 -15.05 27.93
CA SER A 284 -14.68 -15.17 26.85
C SER A 284 -14.58 -16.58 26.27
N GLY A 285 -14.77 -17.62 27.10
CA GLY A 285 -14.74 -19.03 26.66
C GLY A 285 -15.93 -19.47 25.81
N SER A 286 -17.02 -18.69 25.75
CA SER A 286 -18.16 -18.98 24.88
C SER A 286 -18.10 -18.26 23.53
N LEU A 287 -17.07 -17.43 23.33
CA LEU A 287 -16.86 -16.62 22.13
C LEU A 287 -15.53 -16.98 21.46
N LYS A 288 -15.59 -17.23 20.15
CA LYS A 288 -14.41 -17.46 19.32
C LYS A 288 -13.56 -16.20 19.25
N ASP A 289 -12.24 -16.36 19.41
CA ASP A 289 -11.24 -15.30 19.27
C ASP A 289 -11.48 -14.07 20.19
N ALA A 290 -12.10 -14.27 21.36
CA ALA A 290 -12.33 -13.19 22.31
C ALA A 290 -11.02 -12.54 22.80
N ASP A 291 -9.91 -13.28 22.83
CA ASP A 291 -8.55 -12.80 23.16
C ASP A 291 -7.95 -11.87 22.09
N LYS A 292 -8.57 -11.81 20.91
CA LYS A 292 -8.14 -10.94 19.81
C LYS A 292 -8.75 -9.54 19.87
N LEU A 293 -9.69 -9.28 20.78
CA LEU A 293 -10.18 -7.93 21.03
C LEU A 293 -9.04 -7.06 21.59
N LYS A 294 -8.59 -6.08 20.82
CA LYS A 294 -7.55 -5.12 21.22
C LYS A 294 -8.16 -3.77 21.58
N PRO A 295 -7.47 -2.96 22.42
CA PRO A 295 -7.88 -1.59 22.68
C PRO A 295 -8.08 -0.79 21.38
N SER A 296 -8.80 0.32 21.47
CA SER A 296 -8.92 1.23 20.32
C SER A 296 -7.56 1.81 19.92
N LYS A 297 -7.35 2.10 18.62
CA LYS A 297 -6.12 2.76 18.15
C LYS A 297 -5.86 4.08 18.87
N ILE A 298 -6.92 4.85 19.14
CA ILE A 298 -6.82 6.10 19.90
C ILE A 298 -6.28 5.85 21.32
N TYR A 299 -6.60 4.73 21.96
CA TYR A 299 -6.01 4.35 23.25
C TYR A 299 -4.53 3.92 23.14
N GLU A 300 -4.16 3.23 22.06
CA GLU A 300 -2.77 2.84 21.82
C GLU A 300 -1.87 4.06 21.62
N GLU A 301 -2.32 5.03 20.81
CA GLU A 301 -1.63 6.28 20.49
C GLU A 301 -1.75 7.35 21.59
N ALA A 302 -2.65 7.16 22.57
CA ALA A 302 -2.84 8.10 23.67
C ALA A 302 -1.58 8.22 24.54
N PRO A 303 -1.26 9.44 25.03
CA PRO A 303 -0.19 9.64 26.00
C PRO A 303 -0.47 8.81 27.26
N ALA A 304 0.58 8.33 27.93
CA ALA A 304 0.43 7.47 29.11
C ALA A 304 -0.41 8.13 30.22
N THR A 305 -0.31 9.46 30.34
CA THR A 305 -1.07 10.27 31.30
C THR A 305 -1.51 11.61 30.68
N GLU A 306 -2.57 12.19 31.24
CA GLU A 306 -3.07 13.54 30.90
C GLU A 306 -3.43 14.31 32.19
N SER A 307 -3.04 15.59 32.28
CA SER A 307 -3.25 16.40 33.48
C SER A 307 -4.40 17.40 33.32
N PHE A 308 -5.22 17.52 34.36
CA PHE A 308 -6.34 18.44 34.45
C PHE A 308 -6.18 19.30 35.71
N SER A 309 -6.41 20.60 35.60
CA SER A 309 -6.28 21.53 36.72
C SER A 309 -7.31 22.65 36.65
N ALA A 310 -7.90 23.00 37.79
CA ALA A 310 -8.80 24.13 37.91
C ALA A 310 -8.51 24.95 39.18
N THR A 311 -8.46 26.27 39.01
CA THR A 311 -8.26 27.25 40.08
C THR A 311 -9.57 27.98 40.35
N ARG A 312 -10.00 28.01 41.62
CA ARG A 312 -11.24 28.66 42.08
C ARG A 312 -10.98 29.59 43.25
N ASP A 313 -11.88 30.53 43.46
CA ASP A 313 -11.84 31.42 44.63
C ASP A 313 -12.13 30.63 45.90
N LYS A 314 -11.23 30.73 46.87
CA LYS A 314 -11.40 30.14 48.20
C LYS A 314 -12.13 31.15 49.07
N PHE A 315 -13.10 30.71 49.87
CA PHE A 315 -13.83 31.57 50.78
C PHE A 315 -13.67 31.10 52.22
N LYS A 316 -13.56 32.05 53.16
CA LYS A 316 -13.60 31.77 54.61
C LYS A 316 -14.77 32.50 55.25
N SER A 317 -15.41 31.86 56.22
CA SER A 317 -16.47 32.47 57.01
C SER A 317 -15.90 33.01 58.32
N ILE A 318 -16.14 34.29 58.60
CA ILE A 318 -15.76 34.93 59.86
C ILE A 318 -17.01 35.40 60.61
N THR A 319 -17.03 35.22 61.93
CA THR A 319 -18.12 35.71 62.77
C THR A 319 -17.99 37.22 62.99
N ILE A 320 -19.03 37.99 62.69
CA ILE A 320 -19.05 39.44 62.95
C ILE A 320 -20.00 39.76 64.11
N SER A 321 -19.47 40.43 65.14
CA SER A 321 -20.19 40.80 66.36
C SER A 321 -20.50 42.31 66.46
N GLY A 322 -21.47 42.66 67.32
CA GLY A 322 -21.94 44.04 67.57
C GLY A 322 -23.12 44.50 66.70
N SER A 323 -23.47 45.78 66.75
CA SER A 323 -24.47 46.43 65.88
C SER A 323 -23.92 46.64 64.45
N SER A 324 -24.82 46.74 63.46
CA SER A 324 -24.51 46.99 62.03
C SER A 324 -23.65 45.90 61.34
N LYS A 325 -23.91 44.62 61.64
CA LYS A 325 -23.13 43.46 61.16
C LYS A 325 -23.07 43.32 59.63
N ARG A 326 -24.20 43.55 58.94
CA ARG A 326 -24.29 43.50 57.48
C ARG A 326 -23.34 44.51 56.82
N SER A 327 -23.37 45.76 57.26
CA SER A 327 -22.52 46.83 56.74
C SER A 327 -21.02 46.57 56.99
N LYS A 328 -20.67 45.91 58.11
CA LYS A 328 -19.29 45.49 58.39
C LYS A 328 -18.81 44.38 57.45
N CYS A 329 -19.69 43.46 57.07
CA CYS A 329 -19.37 42.41 56.12
C CYS A 329 -19.23 42.93 54.68
N GLU A 330 -20.14 43.81 54.28
CA GLU A 330 -20.13 44.46 52.95
C GLU A 330 -18.90 45.35 52.76
N ALA A 331 -18.29 45.86 53.84
CA ALA A 331 -17.01 46.58 53.80
C ALA A 331 -15.76 45.68 53.61
N MET A 332 -15.88 44.35 53.80
CA MET A 332 -14.79 43.37 53.65
C MET A 332 -14.91 42.56 52.35
N PRO A 333 -15.38 43.19 51.26
CA PRO A 333 -15.99 42.54 50.09
C PRO A 333 -16.66 41.17 50.33
N GLY A 334 -17.38 41.03 51.45
CA GLY A 334 -17.94 39.77 51.90
C GLY A 334 -19.44 39.65 51.70
N THR A 335 -19.92 38.42 51.59
CA THR A 335 -21.36 38.12 51.57
C THR A 335 -21.83 37.82 52.99
N TRP A 336 -22.78 38.63 53.48
CA TRP A 336 -23.34 38.49 54.82
C TRP A 336 -24.48 37.46 54.86
N ASP A 337 -24.41 36.51 55.77
CA ASP A 337 -25.52 35.61 56.11
C ASP A 337 -26.22 36.08 57.40
N SER A 338 -27.47 36.53 57.25
CA SER A 338 -28.29 37.02 58.36
C SER A 338 -28.73 35.92 59.34
N TYR A 339 -28.73 34.65 58.94
CA TYR A 339 -29.18 33.54 59.77
C TYR A 339 -28.06 33.02 60.67
N THR A 340 -26.83 32.95 60.15
CA THR A 340 -25.67 32.42 60.89
C THR A 340 -24.81 33.51 61.53
N ASN A 341 -25.05 34.78 61.22
CA ASN A 341 -24.18 35.92 61.58
C ASN A 341 -22.72 35.76 61.09
N LEU A 342 -22.52 35.05 59.99
CA LEU A 342 -21.22 34.87 59.36
C LEU A 342 -21.08 35.80 58.15
N CYS A 343 -19.86 36.32 57.98
CA CYS A 343 -19.45 37.01 56.78
C CYS A 343 -18.50 36.12 55.99
N THR A 344 -18.89 35.77 54.78
CA THR A 344 -18.06 34.96 53.87
C THR A 344 -17.22 35.88 53.00
N ILE A 345 -15.91 35.85 53.18
CA ILE A 345 -14.95 36.69 52.45
C ILE A 345 -14.01 35.83 51.62
N LYS A 346 -13.53 36.36 50.49
CA LYS A 346 -12.52 35.71 49.67
C LYS A 346 -11.20 35.58 50.45
N ASP A 347 -10.67 34.37 50.50
CA ASP A 347 -9.46 33.94 51.22
C ASP A 347 -8.43 33.35 50.23
N GLY A 348 -8.18 34.10 49.15
CA GLY A 348 -7.30 33.69 48.07
C GLY A 348 -7.96 32.77 47.05
N THR A 349 -7.15 31.92 46.42
CA THR A 349 -7.56 30.95 45.41
C THR A 349 -7.00 29.57 45.74
N GLU A 350 -7.74 28.52 45.43
CA GLU A 350 -7.31 27.14 45.56
C GLU A 350 -7.26 26.48 44.18
N THR A 351 -6.17 25.75 43.90
CA THR A 351 -6.01 24.96 42.68
C THR A 351 -6.07 23.49 43.02
N LYS A 352 -6.99 22.76 42.39
CA LYS A 352 -7.01 21.29 42.41
C LYS A 352 -6.53 20.78 41.06
N SER A 353 -5.64 19.80 41.09
CA SER A 353 -5.07 19.18 39.89
C SER A 353 -5.06 17.67 40.02
N ILE A 354 -5.29 16.97 38.91
CA ILE A 354 -5.21 15.53 38.82
C ILE A 354 -4.51 15.13 37.52
N THR A 355 -3.64 14.11 37.58
CA THR A 355 -3.04 13.48 36.41
C THR A 355 -3.69 12.11 36.22
N LEU A 356 -4.53 11.96 35.20
CA LEU A 356 -5.21 10.71 34.89
C LEU A 356 -4.30 9.81 34.06
N GLU A 357 -4.26 8.53 34.40
CA GLU A 357 -3.74 7.49 33.52
C GLU A 357 -4.66 7.31 32.32
N LYS A 358 -4.11 7.01 31.14
CA LYS A 358 -4.92 6.78 29.93
C LYS A 358 -5.98 5.69 30.08
N TYR A 359 -5.78 4.73 30.97
CA TYR A 359 -6.76 3.69 31.29
C TYR A 359 -8.04 4.26 31.91
N TRP A 360 -7.91 5.22 32.82
CA TRP A 360 -9.03 5.83 33.52
C TRP A 360 -9.48 7.15 32.90
N ASN A 361 -8.82 7.62 31.86
CA ASN A 361 -9.27 8.77 31.10
C ASN A 361 -10.45 8.36 30.19
N PRO A 362 -11.65 8.97 30.34
CA PRO A 362 -12.84 8.58 29.57
C PRO A 362 -12.76 8.90 28.09
N LYS A 363 -11.75 9.68 27.65
CA LYS A 363 -11.45 9.90 26.23
C LYS A 363 -11.05 8.63 25.49
N TYR A 364 -10.58 7.62 26.21
CA TYR A 364 -9.99 6.42 25.65
C TYR A 364 -10.66 5.16 26.20
N ASN A 365 -10.80 4.16 25.32
CA ASN A 365 -11.35 2.87 25.69
C ASN A 365 -10.25 1.79 25.75
N PRO A 366 -9.85 1.33 26.94
CA PRO A 366 -8.83 0.30 27.13
C PRO A 366 -9.34 -1.14 26.96
N ALA A 367 -10.64 -1.33 26.76
CA ALA A 367 -11.26 -2.63 26.97
C ALA A 367 -10.81 -3.69 25.95
N THR A 368 -10.39 -4.84 26.47
CA THR A 368 -10.00 -6.06 25.72
C THR A 368 -10.98 -7.21 25.94
N TRP A 369 -12.12 -6.96 26.60
CA TRP A 369 -13.17 -7.93 26.88
C TRP A 369 -14.46 -7.60 26.13
N PRO A 370 -15.39 -8.54 25.92
CA PRO A 370 -16.69 -8.29 25.31
C PRO A 370 -17.48 -7.21 26.07
N HIS A 371 -17.55 -5.99 25.54
CA HIS A 371 -18.15 -4.82 26.19
C HIS A 371 -18.99 -4.01 25.19
N MET A 372 -19.76 -3.05 25.72
CA MET A 372 -20.55 -2.11 24.92
C MET A 372 -20.11 -0.68 25.24
N VAL A 373 -19.78 0.07 24.19
CA VAL A 373 -19.50 1.50 24.29
C VAL A 373 -20.79 2.30 24.11
N THR A 374 -21.04 3.27 24.99
CA THR A 374 -22.32 4.02 24.99
C THR A 374 -22.13 5.46 24.52
N TYR A 375 -22.76 5.80 23.40
CA TYR A 375 -22.95 7.16 22.94
C TYR A 375 -24.34 7.65 23.34
N THR A 376 -24.42 8.89 23.83
CA THR A 376 -25.70 9.50 24.21
C THR A 376 -25.87 10.84 23.50
N ILE A 377 -27.09 11.10 23.03
CA ILE A 377 -27.48 12.35 22.39
C ILE A 377 -28.64 12.93 23.18
N GLY A 378 -28.43 14.11 23.77
CA GLY A 378 -29.49 14.92 24.39
C GLY A 378 -29.96 15.97 23.39
N PHE A 379 -31.22 15.90 22.95
CA PHE A 379 -31.78 16.76 21.90
C PHE A 379 -32.81 17.76 22.42
N SER A 380 -32.34 18.69 23.26
CA SER A 380 -33.10 19.86 23.72
C SER A 380 -32.18 20.85 24.43
N GLU A 381 -32.71 22.00 24.84
CA GLU A 381 -31.96 22.94 25.71
C GLU A 381 -31.54 22.32 27.05
N GLN A 382 -32.23 21.27 27.51
CA GLN A 382 -31.95 20.61 28.78
C GLN A 382 -30.67 19.79 28.77
N ALA A 383 -30.15 19.47 27.57
CA ALA A 383 -28.85 18.84 27.43
C ALA A 383 -27.70 19.74 27.95
N THR A 384 -27.95 21.03 28.19
CA THR A 384 -26.92 21.97 28.69
C THR A 384 -27.38 22.91 29.82
N LYS A 385 -28.69 23.06 30.07
CA LYS A 385 -29.23 23.96 31.09
C LYS A 385 -29.62 23.19 32.36
N TRP A 386 -28.70 23.09 33.32
CA TRP A 386 -28.90 22.37 34.59
C TRP A 386 -29.10 23.32 35.77
N GLN A 387 -30.32 23.83 35.93
CA GLN A 387 -30.62 24.93 36.85
C GLN A 387 -30.58 24.50 38.33
N LEU A 388 -30.80 23.22 38.60
CA LEU A 388 -30.79 22.67 39.96
C LEU A 388 -29.40 22.17 40.37
N SER A 389 -28.45 22.10 39.44
CA SER A 389 -27.07 21.64 39.62
C SER A 389 -26.05 22.71 39.17
N PRO A 390 -26.09 23.94 39.73
CA PRO A 390 -25.28 25.06 39.24
C PRO A 390 -23.77 24.88 39.42
N SER A 391 -23.34 23.87 40.18
CA SER A 391 -21.94 23.50 40.36
C SER A 391 -21.34 22.79 39.13
N ILE A 392 -22.17 22.30 38.21
CA ILE A 392 -21.73 21.62 36.99
C ILE A 392 -22.01 22.52 35.79
N THR A 393 -20.95 22.90 35.07
CA THR A 393 -21.05 23.80 33.92
C THR A 393 -20.86 23.04 32.61
N ALA A 394 -21.79 23.20 31.66
CA ALA A 394 -21.62 22.68 30.31
C ALA A 394 -20.47 23.41 29.58
N PRO A 395 -19.61 22.69 28.83
CA PRO A 395 -18.54 23.28 28.05
C PRO A 395 -19.09 24.07 26.86
N ALA A 396 -18.24 24.93 26.30
CA ALA A 396 -18.57 25.74 25.14
C ALA A 396 -18.82 24.89 23.88
N GLU A 397 -18.04 23.82 23.69
CA GLU A 397 -18.18 22.87 22.58
C GLU A 397 -19.11 21.71 22.97
N LYS A 398 -20.20 21.54 22.22
CA LYS A 398 -21.35 20.69 22.60
C LYS A 398 -21.58 19.46 21.71
N VAL A 399 -21.07 19.47 20.48
CA VAL A 399 -21.27 18.43 19.44
C VAL A 399 -19.93 18.20 18.73
N PRO A 400 -19.05 17.34 19.29
CA PRO A 400 -19.22 16.54 20.52
C PRO A 400 -19.03 17.37 21.80
N PHE A 401 -19.55 16.88 22.93
CA PHE A 401 -19.38 17.56 24.22
C PHE A 401 -17.92 17.49 24.68
N ALA A 402 -17.28 18.64 24.91
CA ALA A 402 -15.85 18.70 25.21
C ALA A 402 -15.50 18.26 26.64
N TYR A 403 -14.26 17.80 26.81
CA TYR A 403 -13.68 17.47 28.12
C TYR A 403 -13.05 18.70 28.78
N THR A 404 -13.80 19.79 28.90
CA THR A 404 -13.42 21.07 29.53
C THR A 404 -14.45 21.49 30.58
N ASP A 405 -14.19 22.60 31.28
CA ASP A 405 -15.16 23.24 32.19
C ASP A 405 -15.68 22.29 33.27
N GLY A 406 -16.99 21.95 33.28
CA GLY A 406 -17.57 21.05 34.28
C GLY A 406 -16.92 19.67 34.30
N PHE A 407 -16.38 19.17 33.18
CA PHE A 407 -15.60 17.92 33.19
C PHE A 407 -14.36 18.04 34.08
N VAL A 408 -13.63 19.16 33.96
CA VAL A 408 -12.43 19.43 34.76
C VAL A 408 -12.81 19.53 36.24
N ASP A 409 -13.94 20.17 36.54
CA ASP A 409 -14.43 20.28 37.91
C ASP A 409 -14.81 18.92 38.51
N LEU A 410 -15.39 18.00 37.72
CA LEU A 410 -15.71 16.63 38.16
C LEU A 410 -14.44 15.78 38.39
N VAL A 411 -13.47 15.78 37.47
CA VAL A 411 -12.23 14.99 37.65
C VAL A 411 -11.37 15.50 38.80
N THR A 412 -11.30 16.82 39.00
CA THR A 412 -10.52 17.44 40.07
C THR A 412 -11.23 17.43 41.43
N GLY A 413 -12.53 17.09 41.47
CA GLY A 413 -13.33 17.07 42.70
C GLY A 413 -13.76 18.46 43.20
N TRP A 414 -13.92 19.41 42.29
CA TRP A 414 -14.62 20.68 42.53
C TRP A 414 -16.15 20.53 42.46
N ALA A 415 -16.63 19.60 41.64
CA ALA A 415 -18.03 19.22 41.54
C ALA A 415 -18.18 17.71 41.77
N GLN A 416 -19.40 17.29 42.08
CA GLN A 416 -19.82 15.88 42.16
C GLN A 416 -21.10 15.72 41.36
N TRP A 417 -21.36 14.51 40.86
CA TRP A 417 -22.63 14.18 40.22
C TRP A 417 -23.80 14.40 41.21
N PRO A 418 -24.92 14.99 40.78
CA PRO A 418 -26.03 15.34 41.66
C PRO A 418 -27.01 14.17 41.87
N ASP A 419 -27.81 14.24 42.93
CA ASP A 419 -28.93 13.30 43.16
C ASP A 419 -30.12 13.62 42.23
N LEU A 420 -30.14 12.95 41.08
CA LEU A 420 -31.21 13.10 40.08
C LEU A 420 -32.51 12.33 40.43
N LEU A 421 -32.49 11.52 41.49
CA LEU A 421 -33.65 10.76 41.99
C LEU A 421 -34.48 11.57 42.99
N SER A 422 -33.87 12.54 43.66
CA SER A 422 -34.56 13.40 44.62
C SER A 422 -35.77 14.12 44.01
N SER A 423 -36.79 14.38 44.84
CA SER A 423 -38.02 15.07 44.41
C SER A 423 -37.78 16.48 43.85
N ASN A 424 -36.63 17.09 44.16
CA ASN A 424 -36.24 18.40 43.66
C ASN A 424 -35.87 18.36 42.16
N HIS A 425 -35.21 17.30 41.69
CA HIS A 425 -34.78 17.15 40.29
C HIS A 425 -35.87 16.54 39.38
N HIS A 426 -37.05 16.23 39.95
CA HIS A 426 -38.28 15.81 39.26
C HIS A 426 -39.22 17.00 38.93
N LYS A 427 -38.81 18.25 39.20
CA LYS A 427 -39.72 19.42 39.11
C LYS A 427 -40.01 19.85 37.67
N SER A 428 -41.04 19.28 37.04
CA SER A 428 -41.52 19.57 35.67
C SER A 428 -40.46 19.40 34.58
N ASP A 429 -40.86 19.01 33.37
CA ASP A 429 -39.91 18.81 32.28
C ASP A 429 -39.04 20.05 32.03
N SER A 430 -39.45 21.29 32.32
CA SER A 430 -38.64 22.49 32.08
C SER A 430 -37.48 22.77 33.06
N ASN A 431 -37.47 22.18 34.27
CA ASN A 431 -36.45 22.43 35.29
C ASN A 431 -35.74 21.16 35.77
N SER A 432 -35.93 20.03 35.07
CA SER A 432 -35.25 18.78 35.41
C SER A 432 -33.82 18.76 34.86
N ASP A 433 -32.87 18.35 35.72
CA ASP A 433 -31.46 18.19 35.35
C ASP A 433 -31.12 16.73 34.97
N ARG A 434 -32.12 15.87 34.78
CA ARG A 434 -31.94 14.44 34.48
C ARG A 434 -31.17 14.15 33.20
N ALA A 435 -31.05 15.13 32.31
CA ALA A 435 -30.20 15.03 31.13
C ALA A 435 -28.69 14.91 31.48
N LEU A 436 -28.26 15.30 32.69
CA LEU A 436 -26.90 15.07 33.19
C LEU A 436 -26.55 13.58 33.23
N ASP A 437 -27.53 12.73 33.52
CA ASP A 437 -27.37 11.27 33.59
C ASP A 437 -26.96 10.70 32.22
N LEU A 438 -27.38 11.32 31.11
CA LEU A 438 -26.94 10.93 29.77
C LEU A 438 -25.46 11.23 29.54
N TRP A 439 -24.96 12.36 30.06
CA TRP A 439 -23.54 12.70 29.96
C TRP A 439 -22.70 11.76 30.82
N HIS A 440 -23.16 11.48 32.03
CA HIS A 440 -22.54 10.52 32.93
C HIS A 440 -22.54 9.11 32.33
N ALA A 441 -23.63 8.68 31.70
CA ALA A 441 -23.72 7.41 30.98
C ALA A 441 -22.73 7.31 29.80
N ALA A 442 -22.52 8.38 29.05
CA ALA A 442 -21.48 8.38 28.00
C ALA A 442 -20.07 8.25 28.57
N ILE A 443 -19.78 8.91 29.69
CA ILE A 443 -18.50 8.78 30.41
C ILE A 443 -18.33 7.33 30.89
N ASN A 444 -19.32 6.78 31.58
CA ASN A 444 -19.32 5.44 32.14
C ASN A 444 -19.21 4.35 31.06
N GLY A 445 -19.89 4.54 29.95
CA GLY A 445 -19.84 3.66 28.79
C GLY A 445 -18.67 3.92 27.84
N ARG A 446 -17.72 4.81 28.17
CA ARG A 446 -16.54 5.17 27.33
C ARG A 446 -16.86 5.66 25.92
N GLY A 447 -18.05 6.22 25.70
CA GLY A 447 -18.41 6.86 24.44
C GLY A 447 -18.30 8.38 24.54
N ARG A 448 -19.17 9.07 23.82
CA ARG A 448 -19.28 10.54 23.86
C ARG A 448 -20.72 10.98 24.02
N PHE A 449 -20.89 12.06 24.78
CA PHE A 449 -22.13 12.79 24.87
C PHE A 449 -22.18 13.85 23.76
N TYR A 450 -23.36 14.05 23.19
CA TYR A 450 -23.64 15.12 22.23
C TYR A 450 -24.84 15.90 22.75
N ALA A 451 -24.61 17.15 23.12
CA ALA A 451 -25.65 18.06 23.57
C ALA A 451 -26.17 18.86 22.37
N VAL A 452 -27.18 18.34 21.71
CA VAL A 452 -27.75 18.91 20.48
C VAL A 452 -28.83 19.90 20.87
N THR A 453 -28.46 21.18 20.94
CA THR A 453 -29.40 22.29 21.21
C THR A 453 -29.95 22.93 19.94
N GLU A 454 -29.38 22.58 18.79
CA GLU A 454 -29.74 23.10 17.47
C GLU A 454 -30.14 21.94 16.55
N ALA A 455 -31.20 22.13 15.74
CA ALA A 455 -31.77 21.07 14.92
C ALA A 455 -30.78 20.50 13.89
N GLN A 456 -30.00 21.37 13.25
CA GLN A 456 -29.01 21.00 12.23
C GLN A 456 -27.85 20.15 12.77
N ASP A 457 -27.56 20.22 14.07
CA ASP A 457 -26.44 19.50 14.67
C ASP A 457 -26.75 18.02 14.91
N LEU A 458 -28.02 17.60 14.84
CA LEU A 458 -28.41 16.21 15.09
C LEU A 458 -27.84 15.24 14.05
N ALA A 459 -27.92 15.60 12.76
CA ALA A 459 -27.33 14.79 11.69
C ALA A 459 -25.80 14.71 11.83
N LYS A 460 -25.18 15.85 12.17
CA LYS A 460 -23.73 15.93 12.45
C LYS A 460 -23.32 14.98 13.58
N ALA A 461 -24.06 14.96 14.69
CA ALA A 461 -23.79 14.06 15.81
C ALA A 461 -23.78 12.58 15.38
N PHE A 462 -24.79 12.13 14.65
CA PHE A 462 -24.84 10.75 14.14
C PHE A 462 -23.69 10.47 13.15
N THR A 463 -23.36 11.40 12.25
CA THR A 463 -22.23 11.26 11.33
C THR A 463 -20.90 11.08 12.06
N GLU A 464 -20.63 11.89 13.08
CA GLU A 464 -19.40 11.78 13.86
C GLU A 464 -19.31 10.48 14.65
N ILE A 465 -20.42 10.04 15.27
CA ILE A 465 -20.48 8.76 15.99
C ILE A 465 -20.16 7.59 15.04
N ILE A 466 -20.81 7.55 13.88
CA ILE A 466 -20.59 6.48 12.89
C ILE A 466 -19.17 6.53 12.33
N GLY A 467 -18.65 7.71 12.02
CA GLY A 467 -17.26 7.89 11.58
C GLY A 467 -16.27 7.35 12.61
N LYS A 468 -16.53 7.59 13.91
CA LYS A 468 -15.69 7.09 14.99
C LYS A 468 -15.72 5.57 15.13
N ILE A 469 -16.91 4.97 15.04
CA ILE A 469 -17.10 3.51 15.07
C ILE A 469 -16.32 2.83 13.92
N ASN A 470 -16.34 3.44 12.74
CA ASN A 470 -15.63 2.94 11.56
C ASN A 470 -14.10 3.03 11.72
N GLU A 471 -13.59 4.14 12.27
CA GLU A 471 -12.16 4.35 12.55
C GLU A 471 -11.60 3.27 13.48
N GLU A 472 -12.35 2.89 14.50
CA GLU A 472 -11.87 1.95 15.51
C GLU A 472 -11.75 0.51 14.98
N SER A 473 -12.45 0.12 13.91
CA SER A 473 -12.77 -1.28 13.55
C SER A 473 -11.87 -2.00 12.51
N ALA A 474 -10.67 -1.49 12.12
CA ALA A 474 -9.86 -2.07 11.02
C ALA A 474 -8.64 -2.95 11.44
N PRO A 475 -8.53 -4.23 10.98
CA PRO A 475 -7.35 -5.08 11.15
C PRO A 475 -6.57 -5.24 9.81
N LEU A 476 -5.48 -4.48 9.62
CA LEU A 476 -4.53 -4.65 8.51
C LEU A 476 -3.11 -4.73 9.07
N PRO A 477 -2.15 -5.42 8.40
CA PRO A 477 -0.75 -5.45 8.82
C PRO A 477 -0.11 -4.06 8.67
N ASP A 478 0.65 -3.67 9.70
CA ASP A 478 1.17 -2.31 9.85
C ASP A 478 2.26 -1.98 8.82
N GLU A 479 3.20 -2.88 8.51
CA GLU A 479 4.29 -2.64 7.56
C GLU A 479 4.73 -3.92 6.83
N ILE A 480 5.10 -3.79 5.55
CA ILE A 480 5.58 -4.87 4.67
C ILE A 480 6.77 -4.36 3.86
N ALA A 481 7.84 -5.15 3.75
CA ALA A 481 8.97 -4.83 2.86
C ALA A 481 8.55 -4.90 1.38
N GLY A 482 8.99 -3.95 0.56
CA GLY A 482 8.75 -3.95 -0.89
C GLY A 482 9.37 -5.17 -1.60
N GLY A 483 8.82 -5.59 -2.73
CA GLY A 483 9.41 -6.63 -3.59
C GLY A 483 10.75 -6.23 -4.23
N GLY A 484 11.01 -4.92 -4.35
CA GLY A 484 12.29 -4.32 -4.74
C GLY A 484 13.17 -3.88 -3.56
N SER A 485 12.98 -4.49 -2.38
CA SER A 485 13.27 -3.95 -1.04
C SER A 485 14.66 -3.43 -0.74
N THR A 486 15.70 -3.64 -1.54
CA THR A 486 17.03 -3.10 -1.21
C THR A 486 17.80 -2.63 -2.43
N SER A 487 18.43 -1.47 -2.30
CA SER A 487 19.46 -0.98 -3.22
C SER A 487 20.63 -0.46 -2.42
N GLY A 488 21.82 -0.97 -2.71
CA GLY A 488 23.05 -0.58 -2.04
C GLY A 488 23.87 0.33 -2.94
N TYR A 489 24.44 1.37 -2.35
CA TYR A 489 25.58 2.05 -2.97
C TYR A 489 26.70 1.01 -3.19
N ASN A 490 27.24 0.98 -4.41
CA ASN A 490 28.57 0.48 -4.72
C ASN A 490 28.98 -0.91 -4.18
N VAL A 491 28.50 -1.97 -4.85
CA VAL A 491 28.92 -3.36 -4.64
C VAL A 491 30.44 -3.59 -4.88
N SER A 492 31.20 -2.58 -5.34
CA SER A 492 32.66 -2.65 -5.48
C SER A 492 33.46 -1.57 -4.70
N GLN A 493 32.83 -0.61 -4.01
CA GLN A 493 33.53 0.34 -3.15
C GLN A 493 32.91 0.42 -1.76
N ASN A 494 33.77 0.24 -0.78
CA ASN A 494 33.49 -0.03 0.64
C ASN A 494 32.74 1.06 1.44
N ASN A 495 32.12 2.07 0.84
CA ASN A 495 31.58 3.26 1.54
C ASN A 495 30.10 3.55 1.25
N ALA A 496 29.21 2.59 1.55
CA ALA A 496 27.85 2.54 1.03
C ALA A 496 26.72 2.69 2.04
N GLY A 497 25.64 3.38 1.63
CA GLY A 497 24.32 3.27 2.25
C GLY A 497 23.50 2.15 1.61
N ILE A 498 22.69 1.47 2.41
CA ILE A 498 21.65 0.52 1.99
C ILE A 498 20.31 1.23 2.09
N PHE A 499 19.62 1.35 0.97
CA PHE A 499 18.29 1.94 0.87
C PHE A 499 17.27 0.83 0.77
N ALA A 500 16.21 0.89 1.58
CA ALA A 500 15.19 -0.14 1.60
C ALA A 500 13.78 0.43 1.48
N SER A 501 12.94 -0.16 0.62
CA SER A 501 11.54 0.24 0.47
C SER A 501 10.60 -0.56 1.37
N VAL A 502 9.65 0.14 1.96
CA VAL A 502 8.60 -0.39 2.84
C VAL A 502 7.26 0.21 2.42
N TYR A 503 6.19 -0.56 2.57
CA TYR A 503 4.83 -0.08 2.37
C TYR A 503 3.85 -0.61 3.41
N SER A 504 2.72 0.06 3.56
CA SER A 504 1.70 -0.23 4.57
C SER A 504 0.29 -0.19 3.97
N PRO A 505 -0.36 -1.35 3.77
CA PRO A 505 -1.77 -1.41 3.44
C PRO A 505 -2.65 -0.80 4.53
N LYS A 506 -2.31 -1.01 5.82
CA LYS A 506 -3.03 -0.43 6.97
C LYS A 506 -3.06 1.09 6.94
N ARG A 507 -1.97 1.71 6.46
CA ARG A 507 -1.86 3.16 6.31
C ARG A 507 -2.26 3.60 4.90
N GLY A 508 -3.31 2.99 4.35
CA GLY A 508 -3.92 3.41 3.09
C GLY A 508 -2.96 3.34 1.90
N TRP A 509 -2.12 2.29 1.87
CA TRP A 509 -1.09 2.06 0.86
C TRP A 509 -0.01 3.15 0.81
N SER A 510 0.39 3.67 1.98
CA SER A 510 1.55 4.54 2.07
C SER A 510 2.84 3.74 1.91
N GLY A 511 3.88 4.34 1.32
CA GLY A 511 5.22 3.76 1.26
C GLY A 511 6.32 4.75 1.56
N PHE A 512 7.51 4.21 1.80
CA PHE A 512 8.70 5.00 2.13
C PHE A 512 9.98 4.22 1.86
N ILE A 513 11.09 4.95 1.78
CA ILE A 513 12.44 4.40 1.79
C ILE A 513 13.11 4.74 3.12
N THR A 514 13.84 3.80 3.68
CA THR A 514 14.78 4.01 4.79
C THR A 514 16.22 3.85 4.32
N ALA A 515 17.17 4.45 5.04
CA ALA A 515 18.59 4.26 4.78
C ALA A 515 19.30 3.70 6.02
N THR A 516 20.17 2.74 5.80
CA THR A 516 21.09 2.20 6.83
C THR A 516 22.51 2.18 6.29
N ARG A 517 23.51 2.22 7.19
CA ARG A 517 24.91 2.08 6.80
C ARG A 517 25.22 0.64 6.37
N ALA A 518 26.03 0.46 5.33
CA ALA A 518 26.47 -0.87 4.91
C ALA A 518 27.65 -1.42 5.73
N VAL A 519 28.54 -0.54 6.22
CA VAL A 519 29.75 -0.88 6.99
C VAL A 519 29.97 0.19 8.07
N GLU A 520 30.48 -0.23 9.24
CA GLU A 520 30.86 0.70 10.31
C GLU A 520 32.10 1.53 9.93
N PRO A 521 32.15 2.83 10.29
CA PRO A 521 33.34 3.67 10.08
C PRO A 521 34.56 3.11 10.83
N GLU A 522 35.70 3.04 10.15
CA GLU A 522 36.98 2.57 10.72
C GLU A 522 37.96 3.75 10.79
N GLU A 523 38.42 4.10 11.98
CA GLU A 523 39.50 5.10 12.13
C GLU A 523 40.86 4.49 11.81
N TYR A 524 41.67 5.18 11.01
CA TYR A 524 43.05 4.80 10.73
C TYR A 524 44.00 5.99 10.78
N SER A 525 45.27 5.74 11.07
CA SER A 525 46.30 6.80 11.06
C SER A 525 46.59 7.28 9.64
N CYS A 526 46.49 8.58 9.41
CA CYS A 526 46.79 9.24 8.13
C CYS A 526 47.66 10.50 8.37
N PRO A 527 48.84 10.35 8.98
CA PRO A 527 49.67 11.49 9.37
C PRO A 527 49.98 12.39 8.17
N THR A 528 49.86 13.69 8.36
CA THR A 528 50.35 14.70 7.42
C THR A 528 51.64 15.31 7.95
N LYS A 529 52.35 16.08 7.11
CA LYS A 529 53.56 16.81 7.54
C LYS A 529 53.25 17.79 8.68
N ASP A 530 52.03 18.32 8.73
CA ASP A 530 51.58 19.31 9.71
C ASP A 530 50.90 18.68 10.95
N ASP A 531 50.42 17.42 10.84
CA ASP A 531 49.85 16.65 11.95
C ASP A 531 50.26 15.15 11.87
N PRO A 532 51.29 14.74 12.62
CA PRO A 532 51.74 13.35 12.70
C PRO A 532 50.78 12.40 13.43
N THR A 533 49.75 12.94 14.12
CA THR A 533 48.77 12.16 14.89
C THR A 533 47.43 12.02 14.19
N LEU A 534 47.26 12.66 13.02
CA LEU A 534 46.00 12.73 12.31
C LEU A 534 45.38 11.33 12.10
N LYS A 535 44.12 11.20 12.54
CA LYS A 535 43.26 10.06 12.28
C LYS A 535 42.26 10.42 11.19
N CYS A 536 42.16 9.56 10.18
CA CYS A 536 41.17 9.66 9.12
C CYS A 536 40.13 8.58 9.30
N ILE A 537 38.90 8.88 8.87
CA ILE A 537 37.83 7.91 8.83
C ILE A 537 37.87 7.19 7.49
N ARG A 538 38.04 5.88 7.54
CA ARG A 538 37.77 4.97 6.43
C ARG A 538 36.29 4.60 6.50
N PHE A 539 35.60 4.69 5.37
CA PHE A 539 34.16 4.42 5.25
C PHE A 539 33.26 5.38 6.05
N PRO A 540 33.27 6.70 5.78
CA PRO A 540 32.40 7.66 6.48
C PRO A 540 30.91 7.34 6.33
N ASP A 541 30.11 7.62 7.35
CA ASP A 541 28.65 7.40 7.33
C ASP A 541 27.98 8.31 6.28
N THR A 542 27.67 7.73 5.12
CA THR A 542 27.02 8.41 4.00
C THR A 542 25.53 8.65 4.22
N THR A 543 24.95 8.07 5.28
CA THR A 543 23.52 8.14 5.60
C THR A 543 23.22 9.01 6.82
N ALA A 544 24.22 9.61 7.46
CA ALA A 544 24.05 10.44 8.66
C ALA A 544 23.02 11.57 8.47
N GLY A 545 22.94 12.16 7.27
CA GLY A 545 21.98 13.21 6.94
C GLY A 545 20.52 12.76 6.92
N TRP A 546 20.24 11.45 6.95
CA TRP A 546 18.88 10.93 7.05
C TRP A 546 18.28 11.11 8.45
N GLU A 547 19.11 11.24 9.49
CA GLU A 547 18.66 11.47 10.88
C GLU A 547 17.63 10.43 11.36
N GLY A 548 17.69 9.20 10.84
CA GLY A 548 16.73 8.13 11.13
C GLY A 548 15.35 8.29 10.48
N LYS A 549 15.12 9.34 9.70
CA LYS A 549 13.84 9.61 9.02
C LYS A 549 13.75 8.91 7.68
N SER A 550 12.57 8.47 7.32
CA SER A 550 12.21 7.92 6.03
C SER A 550 11.91 9.01 4.98
N THR A 551 11.88 8.64 3.70
CA THR A 551 11.51 9.58 2.62
C THR A 551 10.09 10.13 2.77
N ALA A 552 9.14 9.32 3.29
CA ALA A 552 7.78 9.79 3.52
C ALA A 552 7.73 10.86 4.62
N GLU A 553 8.43 10.65 5.73
CA GLU A 553 8.54 11.65 6.79
C GLU A 553 9.19 12.93 6.28
N ARG A 554 10.27 12.83 5.49
CA ARG A 554 10.91 13.99 4.85
C ARG A 554 9.95 14.73 3.91
N LEU A 555 9.16 14.00 3.13
CA LEU A 555 8.18 14.57 2.22
C LEU A 555 7.02 15.23 2.97
N ASP A 556 6.59 14.67 4.10
CA ASP A 556 5.49 15.22 4.88
C ASP A 556 5.89 16.43 5.73
N GLU A 557 7.12 16.43 6.28
CA GLU A 557 7.71 17.54 7.03
C GLU A 557 7.97 18.77 6.17
N ALA A 558 8.22 18.61 4.88
CA ALA A 558 8.56 19.72 4.00
C ALA A 558 7.42 20.72 3.79
N TRP A 559 6.15 20.34 4.04
CA TRP A 559 4.97 21.22 3.85
C TRP A 559 3.87 21.05 4.92
N PRO A 560 4.07 21.47 6.20
CA PRO A 560 3.14 21.20 7.30
C PRO A 560 2.22 22.37 7.71
N VAL A 561 2.55 23.63 7.37
CA VAL A 561 1.90 24.83 7.96
C VAL A 561 0.64 25.29 7.22
N ASP A 562 0.55 25.04 5.90
CA ASP A 562 -0.63 25.36 5.08
C ASP A 562 -1.04 24.22 4.13
N GLY A 563 -0.29 23.11 4.11
CA GLY A 563 -0.47 21.99 3.18
C GLY A 563 -0.16 22.30 1.71
N SER A 564 0.28 23.51 1.37
CA SER A 564 0.57 23.91 -0.02
C SER A 564 1.88 23.31 -0.51
N VAL A 565 1.88 22.79 -1.73
CA VAL A 565 3.01 22.12 -2.39
C VAL A 565 3.53 22.92 -3.58
N ASP A 566 3.33 24.24 -3.59
CA ASP A 566 3.62 25.07 -4.76
C ASP A 566 5.08 25.10 -5.20
N THR A 567 6.00 24.86 -4.26
CA THR A 567 7.46 24.77 -4.47
C THR A 567 7.95 23.37 -4.81
N ARG A 568 7.09 22.34 -4.67
CA ARG A 568 7.42 20.96 -5.03
C ARG A 568 7.56 20.83 -6.55
N LEU A 569 8.72 20.34 -7.00
CA LEU A 569 9.01 20.11 -8.41
C LEU A 569 8.40 18.79 -8.89
N VAL A 570 7.21 18.89 -9.50
CA VAL A 570 6.54 17.76 -10.15
C VAL A 570 6.41 18.05 -11.63
N LEU A 571 6.88 17.13 -12.46
CA LEU A 571 6.88 17.24 -13.92
C LEU A 571 5.93 16.22 -14.55
N SER A 572 5.52 16.46 -15.79
CA SER A 572 4.78 15.52 -16.62
C SER A 572 5.01 15.79 -18.11
N TRP A 573 4.20 15.20 -18.98
CA TRP A 573 4.32 15.24 -20.42
C TRP A 573 3.04 15.74 -21.09
N SER A 574 3.20 16.62 -22.08
CA SER A 574 2.09 17.09 -22.91
C SER A 574 2.04 16.38 -24.24
N ASP A 575 0.90 15.77 -24.56
CA ASP A 575 0.64 15.19 -25.88
C ASP A 575 0.46 16.29 -26.97
N ASP A 576 0.13 17.53 -26.57
CA ASP A 576 -0.04 18.65 -27.52
C ASP A 576 1.31 19.19 -27.99
N THR A 577 2.25 19.43 -27.06
CA THR A 577 3.56 20.01 -27.40
C THR A 577 4.65 18.96 -27.59
N ASN A 578 4.38 17.69 -27.27
CA ASN A 578 5.34 16.58 -27.30
C ASN A 578 6.62 16.91 -26.51
N ARG A 579 6.45 17.50 -25.31
CA ARG A 579 7.53 17.98 -24.43
C ARG A 579 7.16 17.85 -22.95
N GLY A 580 8.18 17.89 -22.10
CA GLY A 580 8.03 18.03 -20.65
C GLY A 580 7.33 19.31 -20.23
N ILE A 581 6.44 19.22 -19.25
CA ILE A 581 5.73 20.33 -18.65
C ILE A 581 5.77 20.24 -17.12
N PRO A 582 5.62 21.36 -16.40
CA PRO A 582 5.29 21.30 -14.98
C PRO A 582 3.93 20.62 -14.78
N PHE A 583 3.85 19.65 -13.87
CA PHE A 583 2.57 19.10 -13.41
C PHE A 583 1.96 20.06 -12.39
N LYS A 584 1.36 21.14 -12.89
CA LYS A 584 0.77 22.21 -12.07
C LYS A 584 -0.44 22.80 -12.78
N TRP A 585 -1.53 22.99 -12.03
CA TRP A 585 -2.75 23.64 -12.50
C TRP A 585 -3.17 24.65 -11.44
N ASN A 586 -3.32 25.92 -11.82
CA ASN A 586 -3.81 26.97 -10.94
C ASN A 586 -4.96 27.76 -11.60
N SER A 587 -5.55 28.71 -10.87
CA SER A 587 -6.72 29.46 -11.32
C SER A 587 -6.45 30.35 -12.54
N SER A 588 -5.22 30.83 -12.73
CA SER A 588 -4.82 31.73 -13.83
C SER A 588 -4.15 31.01 -15.00
N THR A 589 -3.59 29.82 -14.76
CA THR A 589 -2.77 29.06 -15.70
C THR A 589 -3.21 27.60 -15.67
N ALA A 590 -3.82 27.16 -16.76
CA ALA A 590 -4.17 25.75 -16.95
C ALA A 590 -2.91 24.89 -17.07
N ILE A 591 -3.01 23.63 -16.66
CA ILE A 591 -1.96 22.65 -16.95
C ILE A 591 -1.74 22.52 -18.46
N GLY A 592 -0.50 22.37 -18.88
CA GLY A 592 -0.09 22.27 -20.29
C GLY A 592 -0.48 20.98 -21.01
N TYR A 593 -1.46 20.23 -20.49
CA TYR A 593 -1.99 19.01 -21.11
C TYR A 593 -2.90 19.31 -22.30
N SER A 594 -2.97 18.34 -23.21
CA SER A 594 -4.00 18.30 -24.24
C SER A 594 -5.40 18.24 -23.65
N THR A 595 -6.39 18.62 -24.47
CA THR A 595 -7.81 18.51 -24.06
C THR A 595 -8.15 17.07 -23.68
N ALA A 596 -7.69 16.08 -24.46
CA ALA A 596 -7.92 14.67 -24.16
C ALA A 596 -7.25 14.23 -22.84
N GLN A 597 -6.03 14.69 -22.57
CA GLN A 597 -5.32 14.40 -21.32
C GLN A 597 -6.03 15.01 -20.10
N LYS A 598 -6.57 16.24 -20.21
CA LYS A 598 -7.35 16.87 -19.12
C LYS A 598 -8.64 16.12 -18.84
N LEU A 599 -9.36 15.70 -19.87
CA LEU A 599 -10.58 14.90 -19.73
C LEU A 599 -10.28 13.52 -19.11
N ALA A 600 -9.21 12.86 -19.55
CA ALA A 600 -8.76 11.59 -18.98
C ALA A 600 -8.38 11.73 -17.50
N LEU A 601 -7.63 12.78 -17.13
CA LEU A 601 -7.28 13.09 -15.74
C LEU A 601 -8.53 13.22 -14.86
N LEU A 602 -9.58 13.85 -15.38
CA LEU A 602 -10.85 14.07 -14.68
C LEU A 602 -11.80 12.86 -14.75
N GLY A 603 -11.47 11.82 -15.51
CA GLY A 603 -12.33 10.65 -15.70
C GLY A 603 -13.64 10.95 -16.43
N VAL A 604 -13.65 11.95 -17.32
CA VAL A 604 -14.83 12.35 -18.11
C VAL A 604 -14.53 12.23 -19.61
N THR A 605 -15.57 12.11 -20.44
CA THR A 605 -15.43 11.94 -21.90
C THR A 605 -15.68 13.23 -22.70
N SER A 606 -16.27 14.26 -22.07
CA SER A 606 -16.55 15.57 -22.69
C SER A 606 -16.69 16.66 -21.61
N GLY A 607 -16.57 17.93 -21.99
CA GLY A 607 -16.74 19.09 -21.10
C GLY A 607 -15.70 20.20 -21.34
N ASP A 608 -16.00 21.41 -20.87
CA ASP A 608 -15.09 22.56 -20.95
C ASP A 608 -14.26 22.70 -19.67
N THR A 609 -12.99 22.29 -19.74
CA THR A 609 -12.04 22.35 -18.63
C THR A 609 -11.52 23.76 -18.30
N THR A 610 -11.97 24.78 -19.04
CA THR A 610 -11.67 26.19 -18.76
C THR A 610 -12.73 26.86 -17.89
N GLN A 611 -13.87 26.20 -17.70
CA GLN A 611 -15.02 26.67 -16.94
C GLN A 611 -15.28 25.79 -15.72
N ASP A 612 -15.99 26.35 -14.74
CA ASP A 612 -16.47 25.56 -13.61
C ASP A 612 -17.64 24.65 -14.03
N PRO A 613 -17.76 23.45 -13.44
CA PRO A 613 -17.00 22.93 -12.29
C PRO A 613 -15.69 22.21 -12.62
N LEU A 614 -15.46 21.85 -13.90
CA LEU A 614 -14.34 20.98 -14.30
C LEU A 614 -12.97 21.63 -14.09
N LYS A 615 -12.86 22.95 -14.27
CA LYS A 615 -11.62 23.69 -13.97
C LYS A 615 -11.22 23.54 -12.50
N THR A 616 -12.18 23.77 -11.59
CA THR A 616 -11.96 23.65 -10.15
C THR A 616 -11.62 22.22 -9.75
N GLU A 617 -12.33 21.22 -10.28
CA GLU A 617 -12.02 19.81 -10.04
C GLU A 617 -10.60 19.44 -10.50
N GLY A 618 -10.19 19.93 -11.67
CA GLY A 618 -8.84 19.69 -12.22
C GLY A 618 -7.74 20.30 -11.36
N ILE A 619 -7.94 21.54 -10.89
CA ILE A 619 -7.01 22.20 -9.95
C ILE A 619 -6.89 21.40 -8.65
N ASN A 620 -8.02 20.98 -8.07
CA ASN A 620 -8.07 20.24 -6.81
C ASN A 620 -7.36 18.89 -6.94
N LEU A 621 -7.64 18.15 -8.02
CA LEU A 621 -7.02 16.85 -8.26
C LEU A 621 -5.52 16.97 -8.51
N VAL A 622 -5.07 17.90 -9.36
CA VAL A 622 -3.63 18.09 -9.61
C VAL A 622 -2.90 18.46 -8.32
N ASN A 623 -3.43 19.41 -7.53
CA ASN A 623 -2.80 19.79 -6.27
C ASN A 623 -2.79 18.65 -5.26
N TYR A 624 -3.85 17.85 -5.17
CA TYR A 624 -3.88 16.67 -4.31
C TYR A 624 -2.80 15.65 -4.69
N ILE A 625 -2.64 15.33 -5.98
CA ILE A 625 -1.59 14.41 -6.45
C ILE A 625 -0.19 14.99 -6.18
N ARG A 626 -0.01 16.30 -6.32
CA ARG A 626 1.22 17.00 -5.91
C ARG A 626 1.45 16.98 -4.39
N GLY A 627 0.51 16.51 -3.58
CA GLY A 627 0.64 16.38 -2.14
C GLY A 627 -0.07 17.46 -1.33
N ASP A 628 -0.94 18.27 -1.94
CA ASP A 628 -1.80 19.20 -1.19
C ASP A 628 -2.81 18.43 -0.35
N ARG A 629 -2.91 18.79 0.93
CA ARG A 629 -3.76 18.11 1.91
C ARG A 629 -4.96 18.94 2.37
N ARG A 630 -5.11 20.19 1.90
CA ARG A 630 -6.13 21.14 2.40
C ARG A 630 -7.57 20.68 2.15
N LEU A 631 -7.79 19.93 1.08
CA LEU A 631 -9.10 19.42 0.65
C LEU A 631 -9.34 17.96 1.05
N GLU A 632 -8.46 17.38 1.88
CA GLU A 632 -8.64 16.04 2.44
C GLU A 632 -9.68 16.06 3.57
N GLY A 633 -10.71 15.23 3.48
CA GLY A 633 -11.71 15.15 4.53
C GLY A 633 -12.96 14.36 4.16
N THR A 634 -13.99 14.52 4.98
CA THR A 634 -15.28 13.85 4.83
C THR A 634 -16.42 14.81 4.47
N THR A 635 -16.15 16.14 4.44
CA THR A 635 -17.16 17.16 4.14
C THR A 635 -17.21 17.48 2.63
N PRO A 636 -18.30 18.09 2.13
CA PRO A 636 -18.38 18.54 0.74
C PRO A 636 -17.27 19.53 0.35
N GLU A 637 -16.82 20.37 1.28
CA GLU A 637 -15.73 21.35 1.08
C GLU A 637 -14.35 20.69 1.10
N ARG A 638 -14.27 19.45 1.60
CA ARG A 638 -13.07 18.61 1.63
C ARG A 638 -13.35 17.27 0.94
N PRO A 639 -13.56 17.29 -0.38
CA PRO A 639 -14.11 16.13 -1.10
C PRO A 639 -13.11 14.99 -1.29
N LEU A 640 -11.82 15.18 -1.01
CA LEU A 640 -10.75 14.26 -1.39
C LEU A 640 -10.41 13.30 -0.24
N ARG A 641 -9.92 12.10 -0.59
CA ARG A 641 -9.49 11.07 0.36
C ARG A 641 -8.43 11.59 1.33
N VAL A 642 -8.57 11.28 2.63
CA VAL A 642 -7.52 11.53 3.63
C VAL A 642 -6.40 10.51 3.49
N ARG A 643 -5.15 11.00 3.39
CA ARG A 643 -3.95 10.15 3.26
C ARG A 643 -3.18 10.03 4.56
N TYR A 644 -2.47 8.92 4.74
CA TYR A 644 -1.51 8.78 5.83
C TYR A 644 -0.14 9.40 5.53
N SER A 645 0.25 9.39 4.26
CA SER A 645 1.51 9.94 3.74
C SER A 645 1.27 10.52 2.35
N ARG A 646 2.05 11.54 1.96
CA ARG A 646 2.10 12.01 0.56
C ARG A 646 2.73 11.00 -0.39
N GLN A 647 3.63 10.15 0.10
CA GLN A 647 4.32 9.15 -0.69
C GLN A 647 3.51 7.84 -0.73
N GLY A 648 3.27 7.35 -1.94
CA GLY A 648 2.61 6.06 -2.19
C GLY A 648 3.50 4.86 -1.93
N ASP A 649 2.91 3.67 -1.97
CA ASP A 649 3.61 2.41 -1.84
C ASP A 649 4.63 2.16 -2.96
N ILE A 650 5.73 1.48 -2.61
CA ILE A 650 6.78 1.02 -3.53
C ILE A 650 6.79 -0.51 -3.47
N VAL A 651 6.22 -1.16 -4.49
CA VAL A 651 6.03 -2.61 -4.50
C VAL A 651 7.09 -3.30 -5.34
N ASN A 652 7.10 -3.16 -6.67
CA ASN A 652 8.03 -3.91 -7.52
C ASN A 652 9.23 -3.09 -8.02
N SER A 653 9.16 -1.76 -7.98
CA SER A 653 10.26 -0.90 -8.44
C SER A 653 11.51 -1.12 -7.60
N GLU A 654 12.64 -1.41 -8.26
CA GLU A 654 13.95 -1.33 -7.64
C GLU A 654 14.33 0.13 -7.38
N ILE A 655 15.06 0.37 -6.30
CA ILE A 655 15.64 1.67 -6.01
C ILE A 655 16.92 1.79 -6.86
N TRP A 656 16.99 2.77 -7.76
CA TRP A 656 18.17 2.98 -8.61
C TRP A 656 19.02 4.14 -8.11
N TYR A 657 20.29 3.87 -7.80
CA TYR A 657 21.23 4.87 -7.33
C TYR A 657 22.01 5.50 -8.49
N THR A 658 22.13 6.83 -8.48
CA THR A 658 22.94 7.60 -9.43
C THR A 658 23.80 8.62 -8.68
N GLY A 659 25.11 8.37 -8.62
CA GLY A 659 26.11 9.26 -8.03
C GLY A 659 27.06 9.80 -9.08
N ARG A 660 28.34 10.02 -8.78
CA ARG A 660 29.35 10.39 -9.81
C ARG A 660 29.34 9.44 -11.02
N PRO A 661 29.62 9.91 -12.25
CA PRO A 661 29.76 9.03 -13.41
C PRO A 661 30.82 7.95 -13.18
N SER A 662 30.56 6.74 -13.67
CA SER A 662 31.37 5.56 -13.32
C SER A 662 32.00 4.83 -14.52
N SER A 663 31.67 5.25 -15.75
CA SER A 663 32.14 4.60 -16.97
C SER A 663 33.54 5.08 -17.38
N ASN A 664 34.07 4.56 -18.49
CA ASN A 664 35.44 4.85 -18.93
C ASN A 664 35.56 5.05 -20.45
N TYR A 665 34.57 5.70 -21.08
CA TYR A 665 34.57 5.89 -22.53
C TYR A 665 35.77 6.70 -23.04
N ALA A 666 36.45 6.22 -24.08
CA ALA A 666 37.64 6.86 -24.66
C ALA A 666 37.34 8.18 -25.44
N MET A 667 36.09 8.64 -25.50
CA MET A 667 35.62 9.74 -26.37
C MET A 667 35.52 11.10 -25.66
N GLY A 668 36.55 11.47 -24.88
CA GLY A 668 36.60 12.73 -24.12
C GLY A 668 35.76 12.74 -22.84
N TYR A 669 35.27 11.58 -22.41
CA TYR A 669 34.41 11.40 -21.24
C TYR A 669 35.07 11.81 -19.91
N SER A 670 36.40 11.77 -19.82
CA SER A 670 37.13 12.22 -18.64
C SER A 670 36.80 13.66 -18.22
N SER A 671 36.51 14.54 -19.17
CA SER A 671 36.06 15.91 -18.90
C SER A 671 34.68 15.94 -18.21
N PHE A 672 33.76 15.08 -18.63
CA PHE A 672 32.44 14.92 -18.02
C PHE A 672 32.54 14.34 -16.61
N VAL A 673 33.36 13.30 -16.41
CA VAL A 673 33.64 12.73 -15.08
C VAL A 673 34.19 13.79 -14.14
N ALA A 674 35.13 14.62 -14.60
CA ALA A 674 35.70 15.70 -13.81
C ALA A 674 34.65 16.79 -13.47
N ALA A 675 33.78 17.14 -14.42
CA ALA A 675 32.71 18.11 -14.21
C ALA A 675 31.63 17.61 -13.23
N GLN A 676 31.34 16.32 -13.24
CA GLN A 676 30.28 15.68 -12.44
C GLN A 676 30.82 14.94 -11.20
N LYS A 677 32.08 15.18 -10.81
CA LYS A 677 32.73 14.51 -9.67
C LYS A 677 31.98 14.72 -8.34
N ASP A 678 31.35 15.89 -8.19
CA ASP A 678 30.60 16.33 -7.01
C ASP A 678 29.07 16.29 -7.24
N ARG A 679 28.60 15.51 -8.23
CA ARG A 679 27.17 15.37 -8.51
C ARG A 679 26.43 14.89 -7.26
N THR A 680 25.38 15.60 -6.87
CA THR A 680 24.49 15.20 -5.78
C THR A 680 23.96 13.80 -6.05
N PRO A 681 24.18 12.84 -5.13
CA PRO A 681 23.74 11.48 -5.34
C PRO A 681 22.22 11.37 -5.14
N ILE A 682 21.54 10.70 -6.06
CA ILE A 682 20.08 10.52 -6.03
C ILE A 682 19.74 9.03 -6.07
N ILE A 683 18.68 8.66 -5.34
CA ILE A 683 17.96 7.40 -5.50
C ILE A 683 16.64 7.65 -6.24
N TYR A 684 16.41 6.90 -7.31
CA TYR A 684 15.20 6.96 -8.13
C TYR A 684 14.34 5.73 -7.90
N VAL A 685 13.03 5.91 -7.78
CA VAL A 685 12.09 4.81 -7.53
C VAL A 685 10.70 5.12 -8.08
N GLY A 686 10.02 4.13 -8.64
CA GLY A 686 8.61 4.21 -9.00
C GLY A 686 7.71 4.07 -7.77
N GLY A 687 6.72 4.95 -7.65
CA GLY A 687 5.68 4.97 -6.61
C GLY A 687 4.27 4.81 -7.17
N ASN A 688 3.43 4.11 -6.41
CA ASN A 688 2.01 3.90 -6.74
C ASN A 688 1.09 5.05 -6.29
N ASP A 689 1.67 6.20 -5.95
CA ASP A 689 1.01 7.51 -5.94
C ASP A 689 1.01 8.18 -7.33
N GLY A 690 1.48 7.46 -8.35
CA GLY A 690 1.45 7.91 -9.75
C GLY A 690 2.75 8.54 -10.24
N MET A 691 3.82 8.48 -9.46
CA MET A 691 5.06 9.21 -9.75
C MET A 691 6.30 8.33 -9.72
N LEU A 692 7.28 8.64 -10.57
CA LEU A 692 8.67 8.36 -10.27
C LEU A 692 9.20 9.44 -9.33
N HIS A 693 9.85 9.06 -8.25
CA HIS A 693 10.51 9.98 -7.31
C HIS A 693 12.03 9.91 -7.44
N GLY A 694 12.69 11.06 -7.28
CA GLY A 694 14.14 11.18 -7.09
C GLY A 694 14.44 11.82 -5.73
N PHE A 695 14.97 11.03 -4.79
CA PHE A 695 15.38 11.51 -3.46
C PHE A 695 16.89 11.64 -3.36
N SER A 696 17.36 12.67 -2.67
CA SER A 696 18.75 12.79 -2.26
C SER A 696 19.17 11.56 -1.45
N ALA A 697 20.20 10.86 -1.91
CA ALA A 697 20.74 9.70 -1.20
C ALA A 697 21.43 10.10 0.13
N THR A 698 21.73 11.39 0.32
CA THR A 698 22.44 11.93 1.49
C THR A 698 21.51 12.20 2.68
N ASP A 699 20.29 12.65 2.43
CA ASP A 699 19.36 13.10 3.50
C ASP A 699 17.88 12.69 3.28
N GLY A 700 17.58 11.95 2.21
CA GLY A 700 16.23 11.45 1.92
C GLY A 700 15.24 12.50 1.42
N LYS A 701 15.67 13.75 1.16
CA LYS A 701 14.78 14.80 0.64
C LYS A 701 14.44 14.58 -0.83
N GLU A 702 13.17 14.79 -1.20
CA GLU A 702 12.74 14.72 -2.60
C GLU A 702 13.29 15.93 -3.38
N LEU A 703 13.93 15.66 -4.52
CA LEU A 703 14.48 16.68 -5.42
C LEU A 703 13.67 16.81 -6.71
N ILE A 704 13.01 15.74 -7.15
CA ILE A 704 12.19 15.71 -8.35
C ILE A 704 11.13 14.60 -8.24
N ALA A 705 9.95 14.86 -8.81
CA ALA A 705 8.95 13.84 -9.11
C ALA A 705 8.47 13.96 -10.55
N TYR A 706 8.15 12.84 -11.18
CA TYR A 706 7.66 12.78 -12.56
C TYR A 706 6.40 11.93 -12.64
N VAL A 707 5.31 12.51 -13.14
CA VAL A 707 4.04 11.84 -13.45
C VAL A 707 4.06 11.43 -14.92
N PRO A 708 4.23 10.14 -15.26
CA PRO A 708 4.24 9.71 -16.64
C PRO A 708 2.89 9.89 -17.32
N ARG A 709 2.90 10.05 -18.64
CA ARG A 709 1.70 10.30 -19.42
C ARG A 709 0.66 9.17 -19.33
N GLY A 710 1.10 7.92 -19.23
CA GLY A 710 0.25 6.73 -19.23
C GLY A 710 -0.59 6.55 -17.96
N VAL A 711 -0.18 7.15 -16.84
CA VAL A 711 -0.91 7.02 -15.55
C VAL A 711 -1.96 8.11 -15.36
N VAL A 712 -1.93 9.18 -16.16
CA VAL A 712 -2.78 10.37 -16.00
C VAL A 712 -4.27 10.02 -15.88
N GLY A 713 -4.78 9.13 -16.72
CA GLY A 713 -6.18 8.71 -16.69
C GLY A 713 -6.60 7.92 -15.44
N GLY A 714 -5.64 7.40 -14.68
CA GLY A 714 -5.90 6.68 -13.43
C GLY A 714 -5.84 7.54 -12.17
N LEU A 715 -5.22 8.72 -12.22
CA LEU A 715 -4.86 9.50 -11.03
C LEU A 715 -6.08 9.94 -10.20
N LYS A 716 -7.24 10.16 -10.82
CA LYS A 716 -8.48 10.49 -10.10
C LYS A 716 -8.83 9.46 -9.01
N ALA A 717 -8.53 8.18 -9.24
CA ALA A 717 -8.80 7.13 -8.27
C ALA A 717 -8.01 7.33 -6.96
N LEU A 718 -6.81 7.92 -6.98
CA LEU A 718 -6.03 8.18 -5.76
C LEU A 718 -6.69 9.16 -4.80
N ALA A 719 -7.57 10.03 -5.33
CA ALA A 719 -8.32 11.03 -4.59
C ALA A 719 -9.70 10.52 -4.13
N ASP A 720 -10.13 9.36 -4.64
CA ASP A 720 -11.40 8.72 -4.28
C ASP A 720 -11.35 8.18 -2.86
N LYS A 721 -12.39 8.43 -2.05
CA LYS A 721 -12.46 7.98 -0.66
C LYS A 721 -12.53 6.45 -0.55
N ASP A 722 -13.04 5.77 -1.57
CA ASP A 722 -13.16 4.32 -1.65
C ASP A 722 -12.01 3.66 -2.44
N TYR A 723 -10.87 4.36 -2.55
CA TYR A 723 -9.71 3.92 -3.33
C TYR A 723 -9.39 2.43 -3.14
N GLN A 724 -9.51 1.68 -4.23
CA GLN A 724 -8.98 0.32 -4.37
C GLN A 724 -7.58 0.40 -4.97
N HIS A 725 -6.64 -0.29 -4.35
CA HIS A 725 -5.25 -0.25 -4.77
C HIS A 725 -5.09 -0.69 -6.22
N ARG A 726 -4.20 0.02 -6.92
CA ARG A 726 -3.74 -0.33 -8.26
C ARG A 726 -2.30 0.10 -8.42
N TYR A 727 -1.59 -0.59 -9.30
CA TYR A 727 -0.26 -0.16 -9.71
C TYR A 727 -0.33 1.09 -10.59
N TYR A 728 0.64 1.99 -10.44
CA TYR A 728 0.84 3.14 -11.32
C TYR A 728 2.25 3.13 -11.93
N VAL A 729 3.24 3.67 -11.22
CA VAL A 729 4.65 3.64 -11.65
C VAL A 729 5.34 2.53 -10.88
N ASP A 730 5.13 1.30 -11.33
CA ASP A 730 5.62 0.09 -10.64
C ASP A 730 6.92 -0.46 -11.27
N GLY A 731 7.31 0.06 -12.44
CA GLY A 731 8.52 -0.33 -13.16
C GLY A 731 9.81 0.20 -12.52
N SER A 732 10.91 -0.52 -12.73
CA SER A 732 12.21 -0.17 -12.16
C SER A 732 12.98 0.83 -13.05
N PRO A 733 13.48 1.95 -12.50
CA PRO A 733 14.29 2.91 -13.25
C PRO A 733 15.74 2.42 -13.45
N MET A 734 16.41 2.99 -14.43
CA MET A 734 17.85 2.86 -14.66
C MET A 734 18.47 4.12 -15.23
N THR A 735 19.77 4.34 -14.99
CA THR A 735 20.52 5.46 -15.58
C THR A 735 21.72 4.98 -16.40
N GLY A 736 22.07 5.77 -17.41
CA GLY A 736 23.27 5.56 -18.22
C GLY A 736 23.72 6.86 -18.87
N ASP A 737 25.03 6.93 -19.13
CA ASP A 737 25.64 8.11 -19.76
C ASP A 737 25.67 7.97 -21.26
N ILE A 738 25.28 9.03 -21.97
CA ILE A 738 25.29 9.08 -23.43
C ILE A 738 26.05 10.30 -23.93
N LYS A 739 26.49 10.23 -25.18
CA LYS A 739 27.04 11.38 -25.90
C LYS A 739 26.06 11.83 -26.99
N ASP A 740 25.45 12.98 -26.79
CA ASP A 740 24.50 13.61 -27.72
C ASP A 740 25.17 14.82 -28.39
N GLY A 741 25.55 14.65 -29.66
CA GLY A 741 26.43 15.57 -30.36
C GLY A 741 27.80 15.69 -29.67
N ALA A 742 28.14 16.89 -29.20
CA ALA A 742 29.38 17.15 -28.47
C ALA A 742 29.27 16.92 -26.95
N ASN A 743 28.04 16.81 -26.42
CA ASN A 743 27.78 16.88 -24.98
C ASN A 743 27.55 15.50 -24.38
N TRP A 744 28.11 15.29 -23.19
CA TRP A 744 27.80 14.13 -22.37
C TRP A 744 26.63 14.44 -21.44
N LYS A 745 25.72 13.48 -21.30
CA LYS A 745 24.52 13.55 -20.46
C LYS A 745 24.35 12.24 -19.70
N THR A 746 23.71 12.31 -18.54
CA THR A 746 23.19 11.13 -17.82
C THR A 746 21.69 11.10 -17.99
N LEU A 747 21.19 10.07 -18.68
CA LEU A 747 19.75 9.87 -18.86
C LEU A 747 19.23 8.80 -17.92
N LEU A 748 18.01 9.01 -17.43
CA LEU A 748 17.22 8.04 -16.69
C LEU A 748 16.12 7.49 -17.59
N VAL A 749 15.95 6.18 -17.61
CA VAL A 749 14.84 5.48 -18.26
C VAL A 749 14.00 4.81 -17.18
N GLY A 750 12.69 5.06 -17.20
CA GLY A 750 11.72 4.41 -16.32
C GLY A 750 10.57 3.78 -17.11
N SER A 751 9.85 2.85 -16.48
CA SER A 751 8.67 2.20 -17.06
C SER A 751 7.50 2.18 -16.06
N LEU A 752 6.30 1.89 -16.55
CA LEU A 752 5.11 1.79 -15.70
C LEU A 752 4.92 0.43 -15.04
N GLY A 753 5.68 -0.59 -15.44
CA GLY A 753 5.54 -1.94 -14.90
C GLY A 753 4.12 -2.47 -15.08
N ALA A 754 3.49 -2.91 -14.00
CA ALA A 754 2.11 -3.41 -14.03
C ALA A 754 1.04 -2.30 -14.15
N GLY A 755 1.37 -1.05 -13.81
CA GLY A 755 0.42 0.06 -13.82
C GLY A 755 0.10 0.64 -15.19
N GLY A 756 0.90 0.31 -16.21
CA GLY A 756 0.69 0.75 -17.58
C GLY A 756 1.73 0.22 -18.55
N LYS A 757 1.60 0.60 -19.82
CA LYS A 757 2.49 0.18 -20.90
C LYS A 757 3.54 1.24 -21.19
N GLY A 758 4.71 0.80 -21.67
CA GLY A 758 5.76 1.68 -22.17
C GLY A 758 6.70 2.28 -21.11
N TYR A 759 7.47 3.26 -21.57
CA TYR A 759 8.62 3.83 -20.87
C TYR A 759 8.77 5.33 -21.16
N PHE A 760 9.57 6.01 -20.34
CA PHE A 760 9.89 7.43 -20.44
C PHE A 760 11.37 7.68 -20.16
N VAL A 761 11.88 8.84 -20.58
CA VAL A 761 13.30 9.22 -20.49
C VAL A 761 13.44 10.62 -19.92
N LEU A 762 14.28 10.76 -18.89
CA LEU A 762 14.60 12.03 -18.24
C LEU A 762 16.11 12.34 -18.37
N ASP A 763 16.48 13.60 -18.56
CA ASP A 763 17.85 14.09 -18.38
C ASP A 763 18.07 14.39 -16.89
N VAL A 764 18.91 13.58 -16.25
CA VAL A 764 19.23 13.67 -14.82
C VAL A 764 20.69 14.07 -14.59
N THR A 765 21.31 14.71 -15.59
CA THR A 765 22.73 15.07 -15.56
C THR A 765 23.05 15.96 -14.36
N ASN A 766 22.22 16.98 -14.09
CA ASN A 766 22.49 18.04 -13.13
C ASN A 766 21.36 18.21 -12.08
N PRO A 767 21.34 17.38 -11.02
CA PRO A 767 20.40 17.47 -9.90
C PRO A 767 20.18 18.87 -9.32
N ALA A 768 21.25 19.65 -9.17
CA ALA A 768 21.19 20.99 -8.59
C ALA A 768 20.39 22.01 -9.43
N SER A 769 20.10 21.69 -10.69
CA SER A 769 19.47 22.59 -11.66
C SER A 769 18.03 22.21 -12.04
N PHE A 770 17.46 21.15 -11.45
CA PHE A 770 16.15 20.62 -11.84
C PHE A 770 15.02 21.67 -11.83
N GLY A 771 15.09 22.68 -10.96
CA GLY A 771 14.06 23.73 -10.89
C GLY A 771 14.00 24.73 -12.05
N THR A 772 14.94 24.69 -13.02
CA THR A 772 15.13 25.79 -13.99
C THR A 772 14.54 25.58 -15.40
N ALA A 773 14.16 24.35 -15.81
CA ALA A 773 13.44 24.11 -17.08
C ALA A 773 12.84 22.70 -17.22
N ALA A 774 11.53 22.54 -16.97
CA ALA A 774 10.80 21.26 -17.13
C ALA A 774 10.94 20.62 -18.53
N ALA A 775 10.94 21.44 -19.58
CA ALA A 775 10.93 21.00 -20.97
C ALA A 775 12.27 20.42 -21.45
N ASP A 776 13.35 20.64 -20.70
CA ASP A 776 14.69 20.14 -20.99
C ASP A 776 15.02 18.87 -20.18
N LEU A 777 14.27 18.63 -19.09
CA LEU A 777 14.42 17.44 -18.26
C LEU A 777 13.68 16.24 -18.85
N VAL A 778 12.45 16.40 -19.33
CA VAL A 778 11.68 15.27 -19.89
C VAL A 778 11.99 15.13 -21.38
N GLN A 779 12.80 14.13 -21.71
CA GLN A 779 13.35 13.92 -23.05
C GLN A 779 12.42 13.15 -23.99
N LEU A 780 11.58 12.27 -23.43
CA LEU A 780 10.64 11.41 -24.16
C LEU A 780 9.62 10.78 -23.19
N ASP A 781 8.37 10.64 -23.59
CA ASP A 781 7.39 9.77 -22.91
C ASP A 781 6.57 8.96 -23.93
N ARG A 782 6.72 7.63 -23.88
CA ARG A 782 5.97 6.66 -24.70
C ARG A 782 5.03 5.79 -23.86
N THR A 783 4.66 6.26 -22.67
CA THR A 783 3.79 5.51 -21.75
C THR A 783 2.31 5.63 -22.13
N ARG A 784 1.54 4.58 -21.85
CA ARG A 784 0.09 4.47 -22.11
C ARG A 784 -0.61 3.72 -20.98
N GLY A 785 -1.88 4.03 -20.74
CA GLY A 785 -2.69 3.28 -19.78
C GLY A 785 -2.97 1.85 -20.28
N ASN A 786 -3.18 0.90 -19.36
CA ASN A 786 -3.42 -0.51 -19.72
C ASN A 786 -4.64 -0.70 -20.64
N SER A 787 -5.71 0.06 -20.40
CA SER A 787 -6.98 0.01 -21.14
C SER A 787 -7.18 1.22 -22.06
N GLU A 788 -6.12 1.97 -22.34
CA GLU A 788 -6.23 3.16 -23.16
C GLU A 788 -6.44 2.80 -24.63
N ALA A 789 -7.43 3.46 -25.26
CA ALA A 789 -7.69 3.29 -26.69
C ALA A 789 -6.58 3.92 -27.55
N ALA A 790 -6.25 3.28 -28.67
CA ALA A 790 -5.32 3.84 -29.64
C ALA A 790 -5.86 5.15 -30.23
N PRO A 791 -5.00 6.16 -30.49
CA PRO A 791 -5.39 7.38 -31.17
C PRO A 791 -6.12 7.13 -32.50
N ASN A 792 -7.22 7.87 -32.74
CA ASN A 792 -7.93 7.81 -34.02
C ASN A 792 -7.22 8.64 -35.10
N CYS A 793 -6.23 8.05 -35.76
CA CYS A 793 -5.49 8.71 -36.83
C CYS A 793 -6.34 9.03 -38.07
N GLY A 794 -7.52 8.40 -38.23
CA GLY A 794 -8.44 8.68 -39.33
C GLY A 794 -9.04 10.09 -39.29
N ALA A 795 -9.06 10.72 -38.10
CA ALA A 795 -9.54 12.09 -37.91
C ALA A 795 -8.49 13.16 -38.27
N LEU A 796 -7.25 12.78 -38.55
CA LEU A 796 -6.14 13.68 -38.89
C LEU A 796 -5.90 13.70 -40.41
N SER A 797 -5.18 14.71 -40.90
CA SER A 797 -4.73 14.82 -42.30
C SER A 797 -3.26 15.24 -42.39
N GLY A 798 -2.64 15.05 -43.56
CA GLY A 798 -1.25 15.42 -43.83
C GLY A 798 -0.23 14.70 -42.92
N ASP A 799 0.84 15.40 -42.57
CA ASP A 799 1.96 14.87 -41.78
C ASP A 799 1.54 14.41 -40.38
N ALA A 800 0.54 15.08 -39.78
CA ALA A 800 0.00 14.70 -38.48
C ALA A 800 -0.66 13.31 -38.52
N LYS A 801 -1.35 12.98 -39.62
CA LYS A 801 -1.91 11.63 -39.82
C LYS A 801 -0.80 10.58 -39.92
N THR A 802 0.25 10.87 -40.67
CA THR A 802 1.39 9.97 -40.85
C THR A 802 2.11 9.71 -39.53
N ALA A 803 2.40 10.77 -38.76
CA ALA A 803 3.03 10.66 -37.45
C ALA A 803 2.16 9.85 -36.46
N CYS A 804 0.85 10.11 -36.44
CA CYS A 804 -0.09 9.34 -35.64
C CYS A 804 -0.10 7.85 -36.02
N ALA A 805 -0.15 7.54 -37.31
CA ALA A 805 -0.16 6.16 -37.80
C ALA A 805 1.12 5.41 -37.40
N ILE A 806 2.29 6.07 -37.51
CA ILE A 806 3.56 5.52 -37.04
C ILE A 806 3.51 5.25 -35.53
N ALA A 807 3.07 6.23 -34.73
CA ALA A 807 2.99 6.09 -33.28
C ALA A 807 2.02 4.96 -32.84
N VAL A 808 0.89 4.80 -33.53
CA VAL A 808 -0.06 3.70 -33.30
C VAL A 808 0.57 2.35 -33.61
N GLU A 809 1.25 2.21 -34.76
CA GLU A 809 1.92 0.97 -35.12
C GLU A 809 3.08 0.62 -34.19
N GLU A 810 3.83 1.61 -33.70
CA GLU A 810 4.86 1.43 -32.69
C GLU A 810 4.26 0.96 -31.36
N SER A 811 3.15 1.57 -30.94
CA SER A 811 2.50 1.27 -29.65
C SER A 811 1.92 -0.15 -29.58
N LYS A 812 1.55 -0.75 -30.72
CA LYS A 812 1.01 -2.13 -30.75
C LYS A 812 1.99 -3.18 -30.25
N ASP A 813 3.29 -2.93 -30.37
CA ASP A 813 4.32 -3.84 -29.88
C ASP A 813 4.75 -3.51 -28.46
N ILE A 814 4.41 -2.35 -27.90
CA ILE A 814 4.84 -1.94 -26.56
C ILE A 814 3.84 -2.45 -25.52
N GLY A 815 4.33 -3.23 -24.56
CA GLY A 815 3.56 -3.80 -23.46
C GLY A 815 3.91 -3.22 -22.09
N ASN A 816 3.53 -3.96 -21.05
CA ASN A 816 3.92 -3.78 -19.65
C ASN A 816 5.39 -4.21 -19.47
N ILE A 817 6.29 -3.23 -19.41
CA ILE A 817 7.72 -3.47 -19.18
C ILE A 817 7.96 -3.58 -17.68
N VAL A 818 7.82 -4.80 -17.17
CA VAL A 818 8.03 -5.18 -15.76
C VAL A 818 9.44 -5.72 -15.49
N ALA A 819 10.24 -5.82 -16.55
CA ALA A 819 11.60 -6.36 -16.52
C ALA A 819 12.53 -5.46 -15.69
N LYS A 820 13.35 -6.10 -14.84
CA LYS A 820 14.39 -5.42 -14.06
C LYS A 820 15.59 -5.07 -14.95
N PRO A 821 16.20 -3.89 -14.78
CA PRO A 821 17.37 -3.50 -15.56
C PRO A 821 18.55 -4.47 -15.42
N GLY A 822 19.19 -4.79 -16.55
CA GLY A 822 20.47 -5.48 -16.57
C GLY A 822 21.60 -4.59 -16.02
N ARG A 823 22.48 -5.16 -15.18
CA ARG A 823 23.60 -4.43 -14.56
C ARG A 823 24.93 -4.93 -15.11
N ASN A 824 25.91 -4.03 -15.24
CA ASN A 824 27.25 -4.38 -15.67
C ASN A 824 27.94 -5.22 -14.58
N PRO A 825 28.37 -6.47 -14.85
CA PRO A 825 29.02 -7.32 -13.85
C PRO A 825 30.29 -6.73 -13.23
N ALA A 826 30.97 -5.83 -13.93
CA ALA A 826 32.16 -5.13 -13.41
C ALA A 826 31.80 -3.90 -12.56
N ASN A 827 30.63 -3.30 -12.78
CA ASN A 827 30.19 -2.10 -12.08
C ASN A 827 28.65 -2.01 -12.03
N LEU A 828 28.07 -2.38 -10.89
CA LEU A 828 26.62 -2.50 -10.74
C LEU A 828 25.85 -1.15 -10.70
N GLN A 829 26.55 0.00 -10.75
CA GLN A 829 25.94 1.32 -10.98
C GLN A 829 25.59 1.58 -12.44
N GLU A 830 26.07 0.75 -13.35
CA GLU A 830 25.87 0.91 -14.79
C GLU A 830 24.81 -0.07 -15.28
N ALA A 831 23.79 0.48 -15.94
CA ALA A 831 22.88 -0.34 -16.74
C ALA A 831 23.57 -0.73 -18.04
N THR A 832 23.51 -2.01 -18.41
CA THR A 832 24.06 -2.48 -19.71
C THR A 832 23.16 -2.11 -20.89
N GLN A 833 21.91 -1.78 -20.61
CA GLN A 833 20.88 -1.53 -21.62
C GLN A 833 20.97 -0.15 -22.27
N ILE A 834 21.62 0.83 -21.61
CA ILE A 834 21.91 2.13 -22.20
C ILE A 834 23.32 2.06 -22.76
N THR A 835 23.42 2.00 -24.08
CA THR A 835 24.64 1.57 -24.77
C THR A 835 24.82 2.30 -26.09
N ARG A 836 26.00 2.12 -26.69
CA ARG A 836 26.28 2.54 -28.05
C ARG A 836 26.05 1.37 -29.02
N MET A 837 25.34 1.62 -30.10
CA MET A 837 25.07 0.64 -31.14
C MET A 837 26.19 0.65 -32.20
N ASN A 838 26.27 -0.39 -33.04
CA ASN A 838 27.31 -0.51 -34.06
C ASN A 838 27.30 0.60 -35.13
N ASN A 839 26.18 1.29 -35.31
CA ASN A 839 26.08 2.49 -36.15
C ASN A 839 26.62 3.78 -35.47
N GLY A 840 27.12 3.66 -34.24
CA GLY A 840 27.72 4.75 -33.47
C GLY A 840 26.73 5.59 -32.66
N ARG A 841 25.42 5.32 -32.76
CA ARG A 841 24.36 6.03 -32.03
C ARG A 841 24.13 5.45 -30.64
N TRP A 842 23.68 6.29 -29.71
CA TRP A 842 23.31 5.87 -28.35
C TRP A 842 21.85 5.46 -28.28
N ALA A 843 21.56 4.35 -27.62
CA ALA A 843 20.21 3.83 -27.46
C ALA A 843 19.98 3.21 -26.08
N VAL A 844 18.72 3.12 -25.69
CA VAL A 844 18.27 2.16 -24.69
C VAL A 844 17.66 0.95 -25.39
N VAL A 845 18.14 -0.25 -25.03
CA VAL A 845 17.69 -1.53 -25.59
C VAL A 845 16.87 -2.27 -24.55
N MET A 846 15.63 -2.62 -24.88
CA MET A 846 14.68 -3.23 -23.96
C MET A 846 13.88 -4.33 -24.64
N GLY A 847 13.42 -5.30 -23.85
CA GLY A 847 12.29 -6.13 -24.26
C GLY A 847 11.01 -5.31 -24.24
N ASN A 848 10.06 -5.66 -25.12
CA ASN A 848 8.82 -4.93 -25.25
C ASN A 848 7.82 -5.14 -24.09
N GLY A 849 8.07 -6.10 -23.21
CA GLY A 849 7.17 -6.43 -22.11
C GLY A 849 5.93 -7.20 -22.57
N TYR A 850 5.05 -7.48 -21.62
CA TYR A 850 3.88 -8.35 -21.79
C TYR A 850 2.62 -7.56 -22.14
N ASN A 851 1.53 -8.22 -22.57
CA ASN A 851 0.26 -7.55 -22.90
C ASN A 851 0.38 -6.44 -23.97
N SER A 852 1.36 -6.54 -24.87
CA SER A 852 1.36 -5.73 -26.10
C SER A 852 0.15 -6.12 -26.95
N THR A 853 -0.38 -5.19 -27.76
CA THR A 853 -1.53 -5.48 -28.64
C THR A 853 -1.25 -6.64 -29.58
N ASN A 854 -0.02 -6.74 -30.10
CA ASN A 854 0.37 -7.82 -30.99
C ASN A 854 0.78 -9.12 -30.28
N GLN A 855 0.91 -9.10 -28.94
CA GLN A 855 1.26 -10.25 -28.08
C GLN A 855 2.54 -11.00 -28.45
N ARG A 856 3.48 -10.34 -29.14
CA ARG A 856 4.68 -10.96 -29.70
C ARG A 856 5.96 -10.44 -29.04
N PRO A 857 7.03 -11.23 -28.97
CA PRO A 857 8.35 -10.80 -28.50
C PRO A 857 9.01 -9.85 -29.51
N VAL A 858 9.39 -8.66 -29.04
CA VAL A 858 10.06 -7.63 -29.85
C VAL A 858 11.20 -7.02 -29.04
N LEU A 859 12.37 -6.90 -29.66
CA LEU A 859 13.46 -6.09 -29.13
C LEU A 859 13.25 -4.63 -29.55
N LEU A 860 13.16 -3.75 -28.56
CA LEU A 860 13.04 -2.32 -28.74
C LEU A 860 14.42 -1.68 -28.63
N VAL A 861 14.83 -0.92 -29.65
CA VAL A 861 16.03 -0.08 -29.62
C VAL A 861 15.58 1.36 -29.80
N GLN A 862 15.49 2.09 -28.69
CA GLN A 862 15.10 3.49 -28.67
C GLN A 862 16.37 4.35 -28.68
N TYR A 863 16.65 5.03 -29.78
CA TYR A 863 17.76 5.99 -29.82
C TYR A 863 17.51 7.12 -28.82
N LEU A 864 18.59 7.56 -28.17
CA LEU A 864 18.59 8.61 -27.16
C LEU A 864 19.26 9.90 -27.66
N ASP A 865 19.88 9.84 -28.84
CA ASP A 865 20.50 10.96 -29.54
C ASP A 865 19.68 11.39 -30.77
N GLY A 866 19.97 12.58 -31.29
CA GLY A 866 19.44 13.04 -32.58
C GLY A 866 17.90 12.97 -32.69
N ASP A 867 17.41 12.23 -33.69
CA ASP A 867 15.98 12.09 -34.01
C ASP A 867 15.17 11.20 -33.04
N LYS A 868 15.84 10.51 -32.12
CA LYS A 868 15.21 9.58 -31.15
C LYS A 868 14.27 8.56 -31.81
N LYS A 869 14.63 8.06 -32.99
CA LYS A 869 13.88 7.00 -33.70
C LYS A 869 13.81 5.71 -32.86
N LEU A 870 12.67 5.02 -32.93
CA LEU A 870 12.47 3.68 -32.35
C LEU A 870 12.66 2.61 -33.43
N ILE A 871 13.57 1.67 -33.19
CA ILE A 871 13.72 0.45 -34.00
C ILE A 871 13.07 -0.72 -33.25
N ARG A 872 12.36 -1.57 -34.00
CA ARG A 872 11.65 -2.74 -33.49
C ARG A 872 12.09 -3.98 -34.25
N ILE A 873 12.78 -4.89 -33.57
CA ILE A 873 13.20 -6.17 -34.16
C ILE A 873 12.26 -7.25 -33.64
N GLN A 874 11.38 -7.73 -34.50
CA GLN A 874 10.35 -8.71 -34.16
C GLN A 874 10.97 -10.11 -34.18
N ALA A 875 10.79 -10.88 -33.10
CA ALA A 875 11.30 -12.25 -33.05
C ALA A 875 10.44 -13.25 -33.85
N THR A 876 9.18 -12.88 -34.11
CA THR A 876 8.19 -13.72 -34.79
C THR A 876 7.34 -12.90 -35.77
N THR A 877 6.90 -13.58 -36.82
CA THR A 877 5.90 -13.09 -37.78
C THR A 877 4.52 -13.71 -37.56
N ASP A 878 4.35 -14.49 -36.49
CA ASP A 878 3.09 -15.14 -36.18
C ASP A 878 1.99 -14.12 -35.91
N THR A 879 0.77 -14.48 -36.29
CA THR A 879 -0.40 -13.65 -36.00
C THR A 879 -0.67 -13.59 -34.50
N THR A 880 -1.14 -12.45 -34.02
CA THR A 880 -1.52 -12.25 -32.60
C THR A 880 -2.41 -13.38 -32.11
N GLY A 881 -2.09 -13.92 -30.92
CA GLY A 881 -2.79 -15.04 -30.30
C GLY A 881 -2.35 -16.43 -30.78
N THR A 882 -1.33 -16.54 -31.63
CA THR A 882 -0.89 -17.83 -32.19
C THR A 882 0.62 -18.03 -32.09
N GLY A 883 1.09 -19.28 -32.07
CA GLY A 883 2.52 -19.61 -32.15
C GLY A 883 3.36 -18.90 -31.08
N ASN A 884 4.39 -18.17 -31.51
CA ASN A 884 5.23 -17.35 -30.62
C ASN A 884 4.62 -15.97 -30.28
N ALA A 885 3.43 -15.67 -30.78
CA ALA A 885 2.66 -14.45 -30.51
C ALA A 885 1.39 -14.73 -29.67
N ILE A 886 1.36 -15.84 -28.91
CA ILE A 886 0.28 -16.15 -27.95
C ILE A 886 0.66 -15.65 -26.55
N ASP A 887 0.06 -14.55 -26.12
CA ASP A 887 0.31 -13.92 -24.81
C ASP A 887 1.81 -13.82 -24.46
N ASN A 888 2.61 -13.40 -25.44
CA ASN A 888 4.06 -13.37 -25.34
C ASN A 888 4.59 -11.93 -25.29
N GLY A 889 5.85 -11.80 -24.93
CA GLY A 889 6.54 -10.53 -24.74
C GLY A 889 7.99 -10.78 -24.35
N LEU A 890 8.89 -9.96 -24.87
CA LEU A 890 10.30 -10.08 -24.60
C LEU A 890 10.64 -9.45 -23.23
N ALA A 891 11.38 -10.18 -22.41
CA ALA A 891 11.82 -9.77 -21.08
C ALA A 891 13.12 -8.94 -21.11
N SER A 892 13.79 -8.78 -19.96
CA SER A 892 15.02 -7.99 -19.87
C SER A 892 16.13 -8.57 -20.77
N PRO A 893 16.74 -7.77 -21.67
CA PRO A 893 17.81 -8.23 -22.53
C PRO A 893 19.19 -8.18 -21.84
N ALA A 894 20.08 -9.06 -22.26
CA ALA A 894 21.51 -9.02 -21.99
C ALA A 894 22.24 -8.59 -23.27
N LEU A 895 22.90 -7.43 -23.21
CA LEU A 895 23.66 -6.86 -24.31
C LEU A 895 25.12 -7.29 -24.16
N VAL A 896 25.75 -7.64 -25.28
CA VAL A 896 27.12 -8.16 -25.31
C VAL A 896 27.95 -7.39 -26.33
N ASP A 897 29.04 -6.83 -25.84
CA ASP A 897 30.16 -6.31 -26.61
C ASP A 897 31.23 -7.41 -26.70
N LEU A 898 31.50 -7.89 -27.91
CA LEU A 898 32.35 -9.05 -28.16
C LEU A 898 33.81 -8.68 -28.41
N ASP A 899 34.09 -7.51 -29.00
CA ASP A 899 35.45 -7.07 -29.30
C ASP A 899 36.00 -6.00 -28.35
N GLY A 900 35.18 -5.53 -27.41
CA GLY A 900 35.55 -4.58 -26.37
C GLY A 900 35.66 -3.14 -26.86
N ASP A 901 35.03 -2.80 -27.99
CA ASP A 901 35.06 -1.45 -28.57
C ASP A 901 34.03 -0.49 -27.93
N GLY A 902 33.22 -0.98 -26.99
CA GLY A 902 32.17 -0.26 -26.30
C GLY A 902 30.85 -0.17 -27.08
N LYS A 903 30.68 -0.97 -28.15
CA LYS A 903 29.43 -1.09 -28.90
C LYS A 903 28.80 -2.46 -28.69
N THR A 904 27.48 -2.52 -28.78
CA THR A 904 26.74 -3.78 -28.64
C THR A 904 26.71 -4.53 -29.97
N ASP A 905 27.12 -5.80 -29.93
CA ASP A 905 27.18 -6.70 -31.08
C ASP A 905 26.04 -7.70 -31.12
N VAL A 906 25.70 -8.27 -29.97
CA VAL A 906 24.61 -9.23 -29.85
C VAL A 906 23.79 -9.01 -28.61
N VAL A 907 22.51 -9.38 -28.70
CA VAL A 907 21.56 -9.26 -27.61
C VAL A 907 20.88 -10.60 -27.36
N TYR A 908 20.84 -11.05 -26.11
CA TYR A 908 20.10 -12.24 -25.70
C TYR A 908 18.93 -11.85 -24.81
N ALA A 909 17.74 -12.40 -25.03
CA ALA A 909 16.58 -12.09 -24.21
C ALA A 909 15.59 -13.25 -24.15
N GLY A 910 15.02 -13.45 -22.97
CA GLY A 910 13.97 -14.45 -22.73
C GLY A 910 12.57 -13.93 -23.03
N ASP A 911 11.60 -14.84 -23.13
CA ASP A 911 10.18 -14.49 -23.28
C ASP A 911 9.23 -15.33 -22.39
N ASN A 912 7.93 -15.03 -22.44
CA ASN A 912 6.90 -15.67 -21.62
C ASN A 912 6.68 -17.15 -21.99
N LEU A 913 7.09 -17.55 -23.20
CA LEU A 913 6.96 -18.92 -23.72
C LEU A 913 8.25 -19.74 -23.53
N GLY A 914 9.22 -19.20 -22.78
CA GLY A 914 10.47 -19.85 -22.46
C GLY A 914 11.49 -19.84 -23.59
N ASN A 915 11.27 -19.06 -24.65
CA ASN A 915 12.24 -18.92 -25.72
C ASN A 915 13.35 -17.97 -25.28
N LEU A 916 14.59 -18.39 -25.47
CA LEU A 916 15.78 -17.55 -25.40
C LEU A 916 16.15 -17.11 -26.81
N TRP A 917 15.93 -15.84 -27.12
CA TRP A 917 16.22 -15.24 -28.40
C TRP A 917 17.64 -14.69 -28.45
N LYS A 918 18.22 -14.70 -29.65
CA LYS A 918 19.46 -14.00 -29.98
C LYS A 918 19.19 -13.03 -31.12
N PHE A 919 19.64 -11.79 -30.98
CA PHE A 919 19.59 -10.77 -32.02
C PHE A 919 21.00 -10.42 -32.45
N ASP A 920 21.21 -10.35 -33.76
CA ASP A 920 22.45 -9.89 -34.38
C ASP A 920 22.32 -8.40 -34.67
N VAL A 921 23.17 -7.61 -34.00
CA VAL A 921 23.27 -6.16 -34.19
C VAL A 921 24.72 -5.75 -34.52
N THR A 922 25.51 -6.67 -35.09
CA THR A 922 26.92 -6.45 -35.48
C THR A 922 27.08 -5.48 -36.65
N SER A 923 26.05 -5.33 -37.50
CA SER A 923 26.09 -4.41 -38.65
C SER A 923 26.03 -2.95 -38.20
N ALA A 924 26.79 -2.08 -38.86
CA ALA A 924 26.64 -0.63 -38.74
C ALA A 924 25.38 -0.11 -39.44
N THR A 925 24.72 -0.93 -40.28
CA THR A 925 23.48 -0.60 -40.96
C THR A 925 22.30 -1.14 -40.15
N GLU A 926 21.45 -0.26 -39.63
CA GLU A 926 20.34 -0.63 -38.73
C GLU A 926 19.29 -1.56 -39.38
N SER A 927 19.14 -1.54 -40.71
CA SER A 927 18.20 -2.42 -41.43
C SER A 927 18.66 -3.87 -41.51
N ASP A 928 19.95 -4.14 -41.26
CA ASP A 928 20.51 -5.49 -41.28
C ASP A 928 20.39 -6.17 -39.91
N TRP A 929 19.94 -5.45 -38.89
CA TRP A 929 19.73 -6.02 -37.57
C TRP A 929 18.53 -6.97 -37.58
N SER A 930 18.74 -8.19 -37.09
CA SER A 930 17.73 -9.25 -37.17
C SER A 930 17.81 -10.24 -36.02
N VAL A 931 16.83 -11.13 -35.96
CA VAL A 931 16.93 -12.36 -35.15
C VAL A 931 18.02 -13.24 -35.77
N ALA A 932 18.97 -13.71 -34.96
CA ALA A 932 20.21 -14.31 -35.45
C ALA A 932 20.01 -15.62 -36.24
N PHE A 933 18.97 -16.40 -35.92
CA PHE A 933 18.69 -17.69 -36.57
C PHE A 933 17.45 -17.66 -37.46
N GLY A 934 16.95 -16.45 -37.79
CA GLY A 934 15.72 -16.23 -38.54
C GLY A 934 14.46 -16.13 -37.66
N ASN A 935 13.36 -15.73 -38.30
CA ASN A 935 12.07 -15.57 -37.62
C ASN A 935 11.59 -16.91 -37.05
N ASN A 936 10.97 -16.88 -35.86
CA ASN A 936 10.46 -18.07 -35.18
C ASN A 936 11.53 -19.10 -34.76
N GLN A 937 12.82 -18.75 -34.79
CA GLN A 937 13.93 -19.62 -34.40
C GLN A 937 14.70 -19.04 -33.21
N PRO A 938 14.30 -19.36 -31.96
CA PRO A 938 15.07 -18.98 -30.80
C PRO A 938 16.38 -19.78 -30.71
N LEU A 939 17.36 -19.26 -29.94
CA LEU A 939 18.58 -20.02 -29.62
C LEU A 939 18.24 -21.32 -28.88
N PHE A 940 17.29 -21.23 -27.94
CA PHE A 940 16.84 -22.34 -27.12
C PHE A 940 15.41 -22.10 -26.62
N THR A 941 14.65 -23.15 -26.35
CA THR A 941 13.33 -23.07 -25.70
C THR A 941 13.34 -23.87 -24.40
N ALA A 942 13.21 -23.18 -23.27
CA ALA A 942 13.20 -23.75 -21.94
C ALA A 942 11.92 -24.55 -21.68
N ARG A 943 12.12 -25.82 -21.32
CA ARG A 943 11.07 -26.75 -20.92
C ARG A 943 11.46 -27.49 -19.65
N GLY A 944 10.55 -27.47 -18.69
CA GLY A 944 10.72 -28.06 -17.37
C GLY A 944 9.78 -29.21 -17.09
N PRO A 945 10.07 -29.98 -16.03
CA PRO A 945 9.11 -30.94 -15.49
C PRO A 945 8.02 -30.22 -14.67
N ALA A 946 6.81 -30.78 -14.64
CA ALA A 946 5.76 -30.26 -13.79
C ALA A 946 6.04 -30.47 -12.28
N THR A 947 6.80 -31.53 -11.94
CA THR A 947 7.11 -31.93 -10.56
C THR A 947 8.56 -32.39 -10.44
N ASN A 948 9.14 -32.31 -9.24
CA ASN A 948 10.54 -32.62 -8.98
C ASN A 948 10.84 -34.14 -8.86
N ASN A 949 10.41 -34.93 -9.86
CA ASN A 949 10.59 -36.38 -9.92
C ASN A 949 11.42 -36.79 -11.14
N THR A 950 12.32 -37.76 -10.96
CA THR A 950 13.36 -38.15 -11.94
C THR A 950 12.85 -38.75 -13.26
N GLY A 951 11.56 -39.08 -13.36
CA GLY A 951 10.91 -39.59 -14.59
C GLY A 951 9.88 -38.64 -15.23
N SER A 952 9.71 -37.43 -14.70
CA SER A 952 8.68 -36.49 -15.19
C SER A 952 9.06 -35.90 -16.57
N PRO A 953 8.18 -35.94 -17.59
CA PRO A 953 8.46 -35.34 -18.89
C PRO A 953 8.74 -33.84 -18.79
N ARG A 954 9.73 -33.35 -19.55
CA ARG A 954 10.10 -31.92 -19.60
C ARG A 954 9.36 -31.20 -20.73
N ASN A 955 8.04 -31.09 -20.61
CA ASN A 955 7.17 -30.49 -21.63
C ASN A 955 6.56 -29.15 -21.20
N THR A 956 6.71 -28.78 -19.93
CA THR A 956 6.08 -27.57 -19.36
C THR A 956 6.85 -26.33 -19.81
N VAL A 957 6.15 -25.35 -20.37
CA VAL A 957 6.71 -24.03 -20.70
C VAL A 957 7.27 -23.39 -19.42
N GLN A 958 8.46 -22.83 -19.51
CA GLN A 958 9.09 -22.13 -18.39
C GLN A 958 9.44 -20.70 -18.82
N PRO A 959 8.65 -19.69 -18.40
CA PRO A 959 8.91 -18.29 -18.73
C PRO A 959 10.32 -17.85 -18.32
N ILE A 960 10.94 -16.96 -19.09
CA ILE A 960 12.24 -16.36 -18.77
C ILE A 960 12.02 -14.85 -18.58
N THR A 961 12.15 -14.37 -17.34
CA THR A 961 11.89 -12.96 -16.98
C THR A 961 13.14 -12.17 -16.60
N ALA A 962 14.12 -12.83 -15.97
CA ALA A 962 15.41 -12.23 -15.62
C ALA A 962 16.34 -12.17 -16.85
N PRO A 963 17.23 -11.17 -16.94
CA PRO A 963 18.19 -11.09 -18.04
C PRO A 963 19.19 -12.27 -17.99
N PRO A 964 19.58 -12.83 -19.14
CA PRO A 964 20.69 -13.79 -19.22
C PRO A 964 22.03 -13.18 -18.78
N ILE A 965 23.02 -14.02 -18.53
CA ILE A 965 24.43 -13.63 -18.40
C ILE A 965 25.28 -14.52 -19.29
N VAL A 966 26.33 -13.95 -19.90
CA VAL A 966 27.13 -14.64 -20.90
C VAL A 966 28.60 -14.73 -20.52
N ARG A 967 29.29 -15.75 -21.01
CA ARG A 967 30.75 -15.81 -20.98
C ARG A 967 31.32 -16.63 -22.15
N PRO A 968 32.42 -16.20 -22.78
CA PRO A 968 33.08 -17.00 -23.80
C PRO A 968 33.54 -18.35 -23.25
N ASN A 969 33.29 -19.42 -24.00
CA ASN A 969 33.60 -20.77 -23.57
C ASN A 969 35.12 -21.02 -23.62
N ASP A 970 35.70 -21.30 -22.46
CA ASP A 970 37.13 -21.60 -22.30
C ASP A 970 37.48 -23.09 -22.29
N ARG A 971 36.49 -23.97 -22.48
CA ARG A 971 36.66 -25.42 -22.45
C ARG A 971 37.18 -25.95 -23.78
N ALA A 972 37.77 -27.14 -23.71
CA ALA A 972 38.21 -27.91 -24.87
C ALA A 972 37.46 -29.26 -24.91
N MET A 973 37.35 -29.80 -26.11
CA MET A 973 36.73 -31.09 -26.40
C MET A 973 37.63 -31.98 -27.24
N THR A 974 37.45 -33.28 -27.09
CA THR A 974 38.10 -34.29 -27.92
C THR A 974 37.19 -34.65 -29.10
N VAL A 975 37.70 -34.48 -30.32
CA VAL A 975 37.01 -34.84 -31.57
C VAL A 975 37.75 -35.97 -32.25
N GLY A 976 37.02 -36.93 -32.83
CA GLY A 976 37.58 -38.15 -33.43
C GLY A 976 37.75 -39.29 -32.42
N THR A 977 38.30 -40.42 -32.88
CA THR A 977 38.53 -41.63 -32.08
C THR A 977 39.94 -42.19 -32.34
N GLY A 978 40.47 -42.99 -31.40
CA GLY A 978 41.78 -43.61 -31.53
C GLY A 978 42.94 -42.62 -31.65
N THR A 979 43.98 -42.98 -32.42
CA THR A 979 45.18 -42.15 -32.66
C THR A 979 44.91 -40.87 -33.45
N SER A 980 43.72 -40.73 -34.05
CA SER A 980 43.29 -39.54 -34.80
C SER A 980 42.51 -38.54 -33.93
N ALA A 981 42.30 -38.84 -32.65
CA ALA A 981 41.60 -37.95 -31.73
C ALA A 981 42.40 -36.66 -31.51
N LYS A 982 41.74 -35.51 -31.65
CA LYS A 982 42.34 -34.17 -31.45
C LYS A 982 41.60 -33.44 -30.35
N THR A 983 42.34 -32.74 -29.49
CA THR A 983 41.77 -31.77 -28.57
C THR A 983 41.62 -30.42 -29.28
N VAL A 984 40.40 -29.93 -29.38
CA VAL A 984 40.07 -28.64 -30.00
C VAL A 984 39.31 -27.76 -28.99
N PRO A 985 39.39 -26.43 -29.10
CA PRO A 985 38.52 -25.55 -28.30
C PRO A 985 37.04 -25.85 -28.59
N VAL A 986 36.21 -25.86 -27.54
CA VAL A 986 34.75 -25.88 -27.73
C VAL A 986 34.30 -24.58 -28.38
N GLY A 987 34.89 -23.45 -27.94
CA GLY A 987 34.66 -22.08 -28.43
C GLY A 987 33.22 -21.58 -28.29
N GLY A 988 32.96 -20.35 -28.72
CA GLY A 988 31.60 -19.76 -28.68
C GLY A 988 31.27 -19.16 -27.32
N ILE A 989 29.98 -19.01 -27.03
CA ILE A 989 29.50 -18.28 -25.84
C ILE A 989 28.59 -19.19 -25.03
N MET A 990 28.88 -19.33 -23.74
CA MET A 990 27.95 -19.90 -22.77
C MET A 990 26.95 -18.82 -22.35
N VAL A 991 25.66 -19.11 -22.54
CA VAL A 991 24.54 -18.22 -22.19
C VAL A 991 23.78 -18.85 -21.03
N ALA A 992 23.95 -18.30 -19.83
CA ALA A 992 23.25 -18.73 -18.63
C ALA A 992 22.02 -17.88 -18.34
N PHE A 993 20.93 -18.54 -17.95
CA PHE A 993 19.64 -17.92 -17.66
C PHE A 993 18.83 -18.85 -16.76
N GLY A 994 17.94 -18.30 -15.95
CA GLY A 994 17.01 -19.07 -15.15
C GLY A 994 15.57 -18.78 -15.53
N THR A 995 14.69 -19.72 -15.21
CA THR A 995 13.26 -19.60 -15.51
C THR A 995 12.44 -19.20 -14.29
N GLY A 996 11.29 -18.58 -14.54
CA GLY A 996 10.40 -18.06 -13.52
C GLY A 996 9.62 -16.83 -13.95
N ARG A 997 8.44 -16.65 -13.36
CA ARG A 997 7.62 -15.43 -13.43
C ARG A 997 6.89 -15.21 -12.10
N ASN A 998 6.56 -13.96 -11.78
CA ASN A 998 5.78 -13.60 -10.58
C ASN A 998 4.82 -12.42 -10.86
N LEU A 999 3.98 -12.56 -11.89
CA LEU A 999 3.19 -11.45 -12.44
C LEU A 999 1.68 -11.68 -12.34
N THR A 1000 1.23 -12.93 -12.29
CA THR A 1000 -0.19 -13.31 -12.22
C THR A 1000 -0.56 -13.86 -10.85
N SER A 1001 -1.86 -13.93 -10.57
CA SER A 1001 -2.39 -14.53 -9.35
C SER A 1001 -1.94 -15.98 -9.19
N ASN A 1002 -1.91 -16.75 -10.29
CA ASN A 1002 -1.46 -18.15 -10.26
C ASN A 1002 0.03 -18.29 -9.98
N ASP A 1003 0.87 -17.37 -10.47
CA ASP A 1003 2.31 -17.40 -10.18
C ASP A 1003 2.58 -17.27 -8.66
N ARG A 1004 1.68 -16.56 -7.96
CA ARG A 1004 1.74 -16.25 -6.52
C ARG A 1004 1.05 -17.29 -5.65
N ARG A 1005 0.34 -18.27 -6.21
CA ARG A 1005 -0.40 -19.24 -5.41
C ARG A 1005 0.50 -20.30 -4.78
N THR A 1006 0.31 -20.60 -3.51
CA THR A 1006 1.08 -21.62 -2.77
C THR A 1006 0.26 -22.86 -2.47
N ASP A 1007 -1.05 -22.81 -2.72
CA ASP A 1007 -2.00 -23.92 -2.62
C ASP A 1007 -2.07 -24.78 -3.89
N ILE A 1008 -1.41 -24.36 -4.97
CA ILE A 1008 -1.29 -25.15 -6.20
C ILE A 1008 0.13 -25.67 -6.36
N THR A 1009 0.25 -26.81 -7.05
CA THR A 1009 1.55 -27.34 -7.47
C THR A 1009 2.17 -26.37 -8.48
N GLN A 1010 3.20 -25.64 -8.05
CA GLN A 1010 3.98 -24.79 -8.93
C GLN A 1010 4.90 -25.64 -9.81
N PRO A 1011 4.99 -25.38 -11.12
CA PRO A 1011 5.95 -26.06 -11.99
C PRO A 1011 7.38 -25.82 -11.52
N VAL A 1012 8.21 -26.88 -11.59
CA VAL A 1012 9.64 -26.78 -11.29
C VAL A 1012 10.28 -25.81 -12.27
N GLN A 1013 11.03 -24.83 -11.77
CA GLN A 1013 11.86 -23.95 -12.58
C GLN A 1013 13.29 -24.47 -12.66
N THR A 1014 14.05 -23.97 -13.62
CA THR A 1014 15.34 -24.54 -13.99
C THR A 1014 16.32 -23.41 -14.31
N LEU A 1015 17.56 -23.58 -13.85
CA LEU A 1015 18.71 -22.81 -14.29
C LEU A 1015 19.36 -23.52 -15.48
N TYR A 1016 19.67 -22.78 -16.53
CA TYR A 1016 20.31 -23.29 -17.74
C TYR A 1016 21.62 -22.55 -18.01
N SER A 1017 22.53 -23.23 -18.71
CA SER A 1017 23.62 -22.60 -19.45
C SER A 1017 23.80 -23.33 -20.76
N VAL A 1018 23.51 -22.66 -21.87
CA VAL A 1018 23.51 -23.24 -23.21
C VAL A 1018 24.64 -22.67 -24.05
N LEU A 1019 25.19 -23.49 -24.93
CA LEU A 1019 26.29 -23.13 -25.81
C LEU A 1019 25.77 -22.52 -27.10
N ASP A 1020 25.93 -21.21 -27.25
CA ASP A 1020 25.86 -20.56 -28.55
C ASP A 1020 27.15 -20.87 -29.33
N ASN A 1021 27.03 -21.69 -30.36
CA ASN A 1021 28.14 -22.13 -31.19
C ASN A 1021 28.55 -21.11 -32.25
N THR A 1022 27.92 -19.94 -32.31
CA THR A 1022 28.26 -18.89 -33.28
C THR A 1022 29.72 -18.47 -33.11
N ARG A 1023 30.40 -18.23 -34.23
CA ARG A 1023 31.73 -17.62 -34.27
C ARG A 1023 31.66 -16.29 -34.99
N TYR A 1024 32.60 -15.42 -34.67
CA TYR A 1024 32.66 -14.08 -35.23
C TYR A 1024 34.03 -13.85 -35.86
N ARG A 1025 34.04 -13.04 -36.91
CA ARG A 1025 35.27 -12.52 -37.49
C ARG A 1025 35.12 -11.03 -37.71
N LEU A 1026 36.24 -10.33 -37.74
CA LEU A 1026 36.27 -8.96 -38.19
C LEU A 1026 36.02 -8.95 -39.70
N LYS A 1027 35.19 -8.03 -40.20
CA LYS A 1027 35.04 -7.79 -41.63
C LYS A 1027 36.40 -7.50 -42.28
N THR A 1028 36.50 -7.75 -43.58
CA THR A 1028 37.75 -7.53 -44.33
C THR A 1028 38.24 -6.08 -44.25
N ASP A 1029 37.32 -5.11 -44.16
CA ASP A 1029 37.58 -3.67 -43.99
C ASP A 1029 37.92 -3.26 -42.54
N LYS A 1030 37.81 -4.20 -41.59
CA LYS A 1030 38.03 -4.00 -40.16
C LYS A 1030 37.08 -3.01 -39.49
N SER A 1031 35.91 -2.72 -40.08
CA SER A 1031 34.99 -1.71 -39.56
C SER A 1031 34.09 -2.20 -38.43
N SER A 1032 33.74 -3.49 -38.45
CA SER A 1032 32.85 -4.14 -37.48
C SER A 1032 33.06 -5.65 -37.47
N LEU A 1033 32.46 -6.32 -36.49
CA LEU A 1033 32.30 -7.77 -36.51
C LEU A 1033 31.27 -8.21 -37.55
N GLU A 1034 31.37 -9.48 -37.95
CA GLU A 1034 30.33 -10.22 -38.66
C GLU A 1034 30.31 -11.68 -38.20
N VAL A 1035 29.15 -12.32 -38.34
CA VAL A 1035 28.99 -13.76 -38.07
C VAL A 1035 29.80 -14.57 -39.09
N HIS A 1036 30.55 -15.56 -38.59
CA HIS A 1036 31.27 -16.50 -39.44
C HIS A 1036 30.30 -17.55 -40.03
N PRO A 1037 30.29 -17.77 -41.35
CA PRO A 1037 29.29 -18.64 -41.99
C PRO A 1037 29.45 -20.14 -41.68
N GLY A 1038 30.66 -20.59 -41.32
CA GLY A 1038 30.93 -21.95 -40.85
C GLY A 1038 31.37 -22.97 -41.92
N ASP A 1039 31.76 -22.52 -43.11
CA ASP A 1039 32.20 -23.40 -44.20
C ASP A 1039 33.73 -23.41 -44.39
N GLY A 1040 34.34 -24.60 -44.46
CA GLY A 1040 35.71 -24.83 -44.97
C GLY A 1040 36.84 -24.90 -43.94
N ASP A 1041 36.71 -24.27 -42.77
CA ASP A 1041 37.85 -24.04 -41.83
C ASP A 1041 37.74 -24.79 -40.49
N GLY A 1042 36.80 -25.73 -40.35
CA GLY A 1042 36.56 -26.46 -39.09
C GLY A 1042 35.81 -25.66 -38.02
N VAL A 1043 35.24 -24.51 -38.41
CA VAL A 1043 34.31 -23.69 -37.61
C VAL A 1043 32.88 -24.23 -37.78
N PRO A 1044 32.09 -24.43 -36.72
CA PRO A 1044 30.71 -24.89 -36.87
C PRO A 1044 29.80 -23.83 -37.50
N THR A 1045 28.85 -24.24 -38.34
CA THR A 1045 27.75 -23.39 -38.81
C THR A 1045 26.90 -22.91 -37.62
N PRO A 1046 26.61 -21.61 -37.49
CA PRO A 1046 25.72 -21.09 -36.46
C PRO A 1046 24.34 -21.74 -36.53
N ALA A 1047 23.85 -22.26 -35.40
CA ALA A 1047 22.53 -22.91 -35.33
C ALA A 1047 21.93 -22.83 -33.91
N PRO A 1048 20.59 -22.91 -33.78
CA PRO A 1048 19.94 -23.12 -32.50
C PRO A 1048 20.45 -24.37 -31.78
N VAL A 1049 20.38 -24.37 -30.45
CA VAL A 1049 20.83 -25.47 -29.60
C VAL A 1049 19.87 -26.66 -29.75
N ASN A 1050 20.34 -27.70 -30.43
CA ASN A 1050 19.58 -28.94 -30.69
C ASN A 1050 20.14 -30.17 -29.95
N LYS A 1051 21.28 -30.03 -29.27
CA LYS A 1051 21.90 -31.10 -28.48
C LYS A 1051 21.24 -31.19 -27.09
N PRO A 1052 21.23 -32.38 -26.46
CA PRO A 1052 20.80 -32.50 -25.07
C PRO A 1052 21.69 -31.68 -24.14
N LEU A 1053 21.16 -31.30 -22.98
CA LEU A 1053 21.90 -30.59 -21.94
C LEU A 1053 22.28 -31.55 -20.82
N ALA A 1054 23.48 -31.39 -20.26
CA ALA A 1054 23.98 -32.20 -19.16
C ALA A 1054 23.27 -31.84 -17.84
N LYS A 1055 22.61 -32.82 -17.23
CA LYS A 1055 21.89 -32.64 -15.96
C LYS A 1055 22.84 -32.45 -14.78
N GLN A 1056 22.58 -31.39 -14.02
CA GLN A 1056 23.12 -31.15 -12.68
C GLN A 1056 22.01 -31.35 -11.64
N THR A 1057 22.38 -31.62 -10.39
CA THR A 1057 21.43 -31.76 -9.27
C THR A 1057 21.94 -31.05 -8.03
N ILE A 1058 21.02 -30.44 -7.28
CA ILE A 1058 21.29 -29.99 -5.91
C ILE A 1058 21.06 -31.19 -4.98
N THR A 1059 22.04 -31.47 -4.13
CA THR A 1059 21.95 -32.48 -3.09
C THR A 1059 22.03 -31.78 -1.73
N THR A 1060 21.03 -32.01 -0.89
CA THR A 1060 21.01 -31.50 0.48
C THR A 1060 22.18 -32.09 1.27
N VAL A 1061 22.93 -31.23 1.95
CA VAL A 1061 24.00 -31.62 2.89
C VAL A 1061 23.43 -31.67 4.30
N ASP A 1062 22.79 -30.58 4.73
CA ASP A 1062 22.17 -30.42 6.05
C ASP A 1062 21.22 -29.21 6.04
N GLY A 1063 20.00 -29.36 6.56
CA GLY A 1063 18.97 -28.31 6.50
C GLY A 1063 18.78 -27.75 5.08
N ASP A 1064 18.89 -26.43 4.94
CA ASP A 1064 18.81 -25.71 3.65
C ASP A 1064 20.17 -25.58 2.93
N PHE A 1065 21.24 -26.17 3.47
CA PHE A 1065 22.53 -26.22 2.80
C PHE A 1065 22.58 -27.36 1.78
N GLY A 1066 23.19 -27.07 0.63
CA GLY A 1066 23.33 -28.04 -0.45
C GLY A 1066 24.68 -27.96 -1.16
N THR A 1067 25.00 -29.03 -1.86
CA THR A 1067 26.07 -29.09 -2.87
C THR A 1067 25.45 -29.22 -4.26
N VAL A 1068 26.15 -28.73 -5.27
CA VAL A 1068 25.84 -29.02 -6.68
C VAL A 1068 26.64 -30.25 -7.12
N THR A 1069 25.94 -31.23 -7.69
CA THR A 1069 26.50 -32.50 -8.17
C THR A 1069 26.23 -32.65 -9.66
N ALA A 1070 27.29 -32.92 -10.43
CA ALA A 1070 27.18 -33.19 -11.86
C ALA A 1070 26.76 -34.63 -12.13
N THR A 1071 25.46 -34.87 -12.30
CA THR A 1071 24.93 -36.20 -12.64
C THR A 1071 25.36 -36.63 -14.03
N GLN A 1072 25.42 -35.67 -14.96
CA GLN A 1072 26.06 -35.81 -16.25
C GLN A 1072 27.19 -34.79 -16.33
N GLU A 1073 28.38 -35.28 -16.64
CA GLU A 1073 29.59 -34.47 -16.57
C GLU A 1073 29.93 -33.87 -17.93
N LEU A 1074 30.06 -32.55 -18.00
CA LEU A 1074 30.71 -31.85 -19.10
C LEU A 1074 32.23 -31.86 -18.89
N LYS A 1075 32.92 -32.67 -19.69
CA LYS A 1075 34.38 -32.83 -19.72
C LYS A 1075 34.85 -32.99 -21.16
N LYS A 1076 36.17 -33.04 -21.37
CA LYS A 1076 36.77 -33.07 -22.72
C LYS A 1076 36.15 -34.14 -23.62
N GLU A 1077 35.82 -35.30 -23.07
CA GLU A 1077 35.29 -36.45 -23.81
C GLU A 1077 33.79 -36.32 -24.14
N THR A 1078 33.03 -35.54 -23.36
CA THR A 1078 31.56 -35.48 -23.43
C THR A 1078 31.02 -34.18 -24.01
N TRP A 1079 31.83 -33.11 -24.09
CA TRP A 1079 31.41 -31.83 -24.69
C TRP A 1079 30.87 -31.94 -26.12
N LYS A 1080 31.27 -32.98 -26.86
CA LYS A 1080 30.73 -33.26 -28.21
C LYS A 1080 29.25 -33.66 -28.19
N ASP A 1081 28.78 -34.25 -27.10
CA ASP A 1081 27.46 -34.88 -26.98
C ASP A 1081 26.42 -33.94 -26.38
N TYR A 1082 26.85 -32.85 -25.73
CA TYR A 1082 25.97 -31.91 -25.02
C TYR A 1082 26.07 -30.48 -25.57
N GLY A 1083 24.95 -29.76 -25.49
CA GLY A 1083 24.83 -28.34 -25.87
C GLY A 1083 24.94 -27.36 -24.70
N GLY A 1084 25.40 -27.82 -23.53
CA GLY A 1084 25.39 -27.07 -22.27
C GLY A 1084 24.89 -27.91 -21.11
N TRP A 1085 24.38 -27.27 -20.06
CA TRP A 1085 23.88 -27.92 -18.84
C TRP A 1085 22.60 -27.27 -18.31
N TYR A 1086 21.92 -28.01 -17.43
CA TYR A 1086 20.76 -27.48 -16.68
C TYR A 1086 20.75 -28.00 -15.23
N LEU A 1087 20.13 -27.22 -14.34
CA LEU A 1087 19.95 -27.52 -12.93
C LEU A 1087 18.51 -27.18 -12.52
N ASP A 1088 17.73 -28.22 -12.19
CA ASP A 1088 16.37 -28.02 -11.65
C ASP A 1088 16.43 -27.45 -10.24
N LEU A 1089 15.57 -26.47 -9.97
CA LEU A 1089 15.45 -25.82 -8.67
C LEU A 1089 14.52 -26.66 -7.78
N PRO A 1090 15.05 -27.29 -6.70
CA PRO A 1090 14.33 -28.36 -6.03
C PRO A 1090 13.27 -27.87 -5.05
N PHE A 1091 13.34 -26.61 -4.61
CA PHE A 1091 12.41 -26.07 -3.62
C PHE A 1091 11.09 -25.65 -4.29
N SER A 1092 9.96 -25.92 -3.62
CA SER A 1092 8.64 -25.67 -4.20
C SER A 1092 8.44 -24.20 -4.54
N GLY A 1093 8.05 -23.91 -5.78
CA GLY A 1093 7.86 -22.55 -6.28
C GLY A 1093 9.15 -21.73 -6.44
N GLU A 1094 10.32 -22.31 -6.20
CA GLU A 1094 11.61 -21.67 -6.41
C GLU A 1094 11.83 -21.36 -7.89
N ARG A 1095 12.27 -20.13 -8.17
CA ARG A 1095 12.43 -19.59 -9.51
C ARG A 1095 13.47 -18.48 -9.54
N LEU A 1096 13.96 -18.13 -10.72
CA LEU A 1096 14.90 -17.01 -10.88
C LEU A 1096 14.17 -15.77 -11.42
N LEU A 1097 14.07 -14.73 -10.59
CA LEU A 1097 13.46 -13.44 -10.95
C LEU A 1097 14.45 -12.26 -10.94
N LYS A 1098 15.67 -12.50 -10.45
CA LYS A 1098 16.73 -11.52 -10.29
C LYS A 1098 17.82 -11.74 -11.33
N PRO A 1099 18.50 -10.68 -11.80
CA PRO A 1099 19.67 -10.83 -12.67
C PRO A 1099 20.73 -11.77 -12.07
N LEU A 1100 21.31 -12.63 -12.91
CA LEU A 1100 22.48 -13.43 -12.54
C LEU A 1100 23.70 -12.51 -12.36
N GLN A 1101 24.60 -12.88 -11.46
CA GLN A 1101 25.87 -12.17 -11.26
C GLN A 1101 27.04 -13.14 -11.14
N PHE A 1102 28.22 -12.72 -11.58
CA PHE A 1102 29.46 -13.45 -11.28
C PHE A 1102 29.81 -13.26 -9.82
N PHE A 1103 30.26 -14.34 -9.18
CA PHE A 1103 30.70 -14.32 -7.78
C PHE A 1103 31.95 -13.46 -7.62
N ASP A 1104 32.90 -13.58 -8.55
CA ASP A 1104 34.12 -12.80 -8.64
C ASP A 1104 34.59 -12.74 -10.11
N GLY A 1105 35.88 -12.47 -10.35
CA GLY A 1105 36.45 -12.51 -11.70
C GLY A 1105 36.50 -13.88 -12.37
N SER A 1106 36.13 -14.97 -11.67
CA SER A 1106 36.14 -16.34 -12.20
C SER A 1106 34.88 -16.69 -13.00
N ASN A 1107 34.77 -17.93 -13.46
CA ASN A 1107 33.59 -18.47 -14.15
C ASN A 1107 32.46 -18.88 -13.18
N ILE A 1108 32.58 -18.57 -11.88
CA ILE A 1108 31.56 -18.91 -10.89
C ILE A 1108 30.45 -17.86 -10.89
N LEU A 1109 29.21 -18.33 -11.04
CA LEU A 1109 27.99 -17.55 -10.86
C LEU A 1109 27.56 -17.61 -9.39
N ALA A 1110 27.12 -16.47 -8.85
CA ALA A 1110 26.34 -16.40 -7.62
C ALA A 1110 24.87 -16.21 -7.98
N VAL A 1111 24.13 -17.33 -7.99
CA VAL A 1111 22.73 -17.40 -8.41
C VAL A 1111 21.83 -17.21 -7.20
N TYR A 1112 20.98 -16.18 -7.23
CA TYR A 1112 20.01 -15.89 -6.17
C TYR A 1112 18.60 -16.21 -6.66
N SER A 1113 18.16 -17.44 -6.40
CA SER A 1113 16.81 -17.91 -6.70
C SER A 1113 15.90 -17.71 -5.48
N GLU A 1114 14.61 -17.56 -5.74
CA GLU A 1114 13.63 -17.33 -4.68
C GLU A 1114 12.33 -18.09 -4.95
N SER A 1115 11.69 -18.53 -3.88
CA SER A 1115 10.26 -18.84 -3.89
C SER A 1115 9.57 -17.61 -3.30
N PRO A 1116 8.91 -16.76 -4.13
CA PRO A 1116 8.29 -15.54 -3.64
C PRO A 1116 7.27 -15.83 -2.54
N ALA A 1117 7.02 -14.83 -1.68
CA ALA A 1117 5.87 -14.91 -0.80
C ALA A 1117 4.61 -15.11 -1.65
N GLY A 1118 3.80 -16.09 -1.27
CA GLY A 1118 2.64 -16.49 -2.06
C GLY A 1118 1.42 -16.70 -1.21
N THR A 1119 0.25 -16.81 -1.84
CA THR A 1119 -1.08 -16.84 -1.23
C THR A 1119 -1.70 -18.22 -1.36
N LYS A 1120 -2.26 -18.79 -0.29
CA LYS A 1120 -3.19 -19.92 -0.44
C LYS A 1120 -4.60 -19.41 -0.66
N ASN A 1121 -5.31 -19.93 -1.67
CA ASN A 1121 -6.76 -19.76 -1.71
C ASN A 1121 -7.36 -20.59 -0.56
N SER A 1122 -7.93 -19.93 0.45
CA SER A 1122 -8.99 -20.59 1.21
C SER A 1122 -10.20 -20.67 0.28
N GLU A 1123 -10.73 -21.88 0.04
CA GLU A 1123 -11.99 -22.06 -0.68
C GLU A 1123 -13.07 -21.12 -0.11
N SER A 1124 -13.42 -20.09 -0.88
CA SER A 1124 -14.71 -19.41 -1.02
C SER A 1124 -14.55 -17.90 -1.20
N ASP A 1125 -15.07 -17.41 -2.30
CA ASP A 1125 -15.39 -16.00 -2.57
C ASP A 1125 -16.49 -15.42 -1.65
N ASN A 1126 -16.73 -16.01 -0.47
CA ASN A 1126 -17.79 -15.62 0.44
C ASN A 1126 -17.20 -15.03 1.73
N ILE A 1127 -17.16 -13.69 1.75
CA ILE A 1127 -17.10 -12.76 2.89
C ILE A 1127 -17.48 -13.46 4.22
N ASN A 1128 -16.50 -13.94 4.97
CA ASN A 1128 -16.68 -14.31 6.37
C ASN A 1128 -16.01 -13.23 7.22
N GLU A 1129 -16.75 -12.67 8.17
CA GLU A 1129 -16.16 -11.89 9.25
C GLU A 1129 -15.32 -12.84 10.11
N SER A 1130 -14.07 -12.48 10.38
CA SER A 1130 -13.16 -13.28 11.21
C SER A 1130 -12.35 -12.35 12.09
N CYS A 1131 -12.23 -12.72 13.37
CA CYS A 1131 -11.46 -11.97 14.37
C CYS A 1131 -9.96 -12.07 14.20
N VAL A 1132 -9.54 -13.10 13.49
CA VAL A 1132 -8.23 -13.21 12.90
C VAL A 1132 -8.41 -12.71 11.47
N PRO A 1133 -7.52 -11.84 10.92
CA PRO A 1133 -7.50 -11.56 9.49
C PRO A 1133 -7.69 -12.87 8.72
N VAL A 1134 -8.46 -12.89 7.61
CA VAL A 1134 -8.52 -14.11 6.77
C VAL A 1134 -7.07 -14.47 6.54
N LYS A 1135 -6.68 -15.60 7.12
CA LYS A 1135 -5.35 -16.12 6.88
C LYS A 1135 -5.45 -16.70 5.48
N VAL A 1136 -5.29 -15.82 4.49
CA VAL A 1136 -4.59 -16.24 3.28
C VAL A 1136 -3.29 -16.76 3.84
N ASP A 1137 -3.16 -18.08 3.89
CA ASP A 1137 -1.99 -18.74 4.40
C ASP A 1137 -0.84 -18.29 3.48
N THR A 1138 -0.17 -17.21 3.86
CA THR A 1138 0.97 -16.74 3.11
C THR A 1138 2.16 -17.55 3.57
N SER A 1139 2.79 -18.28 2.67
CA SER A 1139 4.11 -18.82 2.97
C SER A 1139 5.10 -17.66 2.91
N ALA A 1140 5.91 -17.49 3.96
CA ALA A 1140 7.06 -16.60 3.88
C ALA A 1140 7.89 -16.99 2.65
N GLY A 1141 8.30 -16.00 1.85
CA GLY A 1141 9.17 -16.27 0.73
C GLY A 1141 10.53 -16.77 1.22
N SER A 1142 11.16 -17.64 0.44
CA SER A 1142 12.51 -18.16 0.71
C SER A 1142 13.45 -17.72 -0.40
N GLN A 1143 14.71 -17.43 -0.06
CA GLN A 1143 15.75 -17.12 -1.02
C GLN A 1143 16.96 -18.02 -0.81
N PHE A 1144 17.61 -18.42 -1.90
CA PHE A 1144 18.76 -19.30 -1.88
C PHE A 1144 19.89 -18.71 -2.72
N ARG A 1145 21.12 -18.77 -2.21
CA ARG A 1145 22.34 -18.50 -2.97
C ARG A 1145 22.92 -19.83 -3.43
N THR A 1146 23.16 -19.99 -4.74
CA THR A 1146 23.85 -21.15 -5.33
C THR A 1146 25.09 -20.70 -6.09
N LEU A 1147 26.26 -21.25 -5.74
CA LEU A 1147 27.53 -21.03 -6.43
C LEU A 1147 27.75 -22.15 -7.45
N ILE A 1148 27.85 -21.80 -8.74
CA ILE A 1148 27.92 -22.77 -9.83
C ILE A 1148 28.76 -22.23 -11.00
N ASN A 1149 29.51 -23.10 -11.68
CA ASN A 1149 30.34 -22.71 -12.81
C ASN A 1149 29.51 -22.59 -14.10
N ILE A 1150 29.57 -21.43 -14.77
CA ILE A 1150 28.83 -21.17 -16.02
C ILE A 1150 29.19 -22.17 -17.14
N MET A 1151 30.42 -22.69 -17.16
CA MET A 1151 30.92 -23.52 -18.25
C MET A 1151 30.37 -24.94 -18.19
N ASP A 1152 30.45 -25.60 -17.04
CA ASP A 1152 30.23 -27.04 -16.90
C ASP A 1152 29.18 -27.42 -15.86
N GLY A 1153 28.58 -26.44 -15.18
CA GLY A 1153 27.53 -26.66 -14.19
C GLY A 1153 28.03 -27.28 -12.89
N LYS A 1154 29.35 -27.37 -12.71
CA LYS A 1154 29.96 -27.92 -11.49
C LYS A 1154 29.98 -26.89 -10.37
N ARG A 1155 30.03 -27.38 -9.13
CA ARG A 1155 30.38 -26.55 -7.98
C ARG A 1155 31.79 -25.97 -8.12
N PRO A 1156 32.13 -24.88 -7.39
CA PRO A 1156 33.49 -24.37 -7.30
C PRO A 1156 34.51 -25.49 -6.95
N SER A 1157 35.71 -25.43 -7.55
CA SER A 1157 36.77 -26.42 -7.31
C SER A 1157 37.44 -26.28 -5.95
N VAL A 1158 37.34 -25.10 -5.34
CA VAL A 1158 37.80 -24.79 -3.99
C VAL A 1158 36.61 -24.49 -3.08
N GLN A 1159 36.78 -24.70 -1.77
CA GLN A 1159 35.75 -24.38 -0.80
C GLN A 1159 35.59 -22.87 -0.65
N LEU A 1160 34.37 -22.37 -0.91
CA LEU A 1160 34.04 -20.94 -0.85
C LEU A 1160 33.14 -20.56 0.33
N VAL A 1161 32.33 -21.50 0.81
CA VAL A 1161 31.41 -21.30 1.94
C VAL A 1161 32.03 -21.91 3.19
N ASP A 1162 32.09 -21.14 4.27
CA ASP A 1162 32.47 -21.62 5.60
C ASP A 1162 31.20 -22.15 6.28
N TYR A 1163 30.96 -23.46 6.18
CA TYR A 1163 29.73 -24.10 6.65
C TYR A 1163 29.75 -24.35 8.16
N ASP A 1164 30.91 -24.67 8.73
CA ASP A 1164 31.04 -24.88 10.18
C ASP A 1164 31.35 -23.59 10.96
N ASN A 1165 31.52 -22.47 10.24
CA ASN A 1165 31.72 -21.11 10.76
C ASN A 1165 32.97 -21.00 11.66
N ASN A 1166 34.02 -21.74 11.33
CA ASN A 1166 35.30 -21.74 12.06
C ASN A 1166 36.34 -20.76 11.48
N GLY A 1167 36.03 -20.08 10.36
CA GLY A 1167 36.90 -19.15 9.64
C GLY A 1167 37.88 -19.80 8.65
N ILE A 1168 37.81 -21.12 8.46
CA ILE A 1168 38.74 -21.94 7.67
C ILE A 1168 37.97 -22.72 6.61
N TYR A 1169 38.24 -22.42 5.33
CA TYR A 1169 37.56 -23.03 4.19
C TYR A 1169 38.28 -24.31 3.74
N ASN A 1170 37.78 -25.48 4.13
CA ASN A 1170 38.41 -26.77 3.88
C ASN A 1170 37.39 -27.91 3.66
N SER A 1171 37.83 -29.16 3.71
CA SER A 1171 36.96 -30.33 3.50
C SER A 1171 35.88 -30.51 4.58
N GLY A 1172 36.08 -29.95 5.77
CA GLY A 1172 35.12 -29.93 6.89
C GLY A 1172 33.84 -29.17 6.55
N ASP A 1173 33.88 -28.26 5.58
CA ASP A 1173 32.71 -27.52 5.06
C ASP A 1173 31.83 -28.34 4.10
N LYS A 1174 32.13 -29.64 3.95
CA LYS A 1174 31.31 -30.62 3.23
C LYS A 1174 30.99 -30.25 1.77
N ASN A 1175 31.82 -29.43 1.11
CA ASN A 1175 31.60 -28.96 -0.25
C ASN A 1175 30.28 -28.17 -0.45
N VAL A 1176 29.81 -27.48 0.59
CA VAL A 1176 28.61 -26.64 0.49
C VAL A 1176 28.83 -25.56 -0.57
N ALA A 1177 27.89 -25.48 -1.52
CA ALA A 1177 27.86 -24.50 -2.60
C ALA A 1177 26.50 -23.76 -2.66
N ARG A 1178 25.53 -24.19 -1.87
CA ARG A 1178 24.19 -23.60 -1.78
C ARG A 1178 23.80 -23.37 -0.33
N ALA A 1179 23.18 -22.22 -0.04
CA ALA A 1179 22.67 -21.86 1.28
C ALA A 1179 21.38 -21.03 1.17
N ALA A 1180 20.50 -21.13 2.17
CA ALA A 1180 19.43 -20.15 2.37
C ALA A 1180 20.02 -18.79 2.75
N VAL A 1181 19.44 -17.71 2.24
CA VAL A 1181 19.85 -16.32 2.49
C VAL A 1181 18.61 -15.48 2.78
N LYS A 1182 18.79 -14.29 3.38
CA LYS A 1182 17.69 -13.34 3.57
C LYS A 1182 17.09 -12.94 2.22
N THR A 1183 15.77 -12.80 2.19
CA THR A 1183 15.06 -12.28 1.03
C THR A 1183 15.45 -10.81 0.80
N GLY A 1184 15.65 -10.44 -0.46
CA GLY A 1184 16.02 -9.07 -0.85
C GLY A 1184 17.05 -9.04 -1.98
N THR A 1185 17.53 -7.85 -2.32
CA THR A 1185 18.55 -7.68 -3.35
C THR A 1185 19.92 -8.17 -2.84
N PRO A 1186 20.59 -9.07 -3.57
CA PRO A 1186 21.94 -9.53 -3.27
C PRO A 1186 22.96 -8.39 -3.18
N VAL A 1187 23.80 -8.38 -2.14
CA VAL A 1187 24.90 -7.39 -2.00
C VAL A 1187 26.19 -8.12 -1.62
N LEU A 1188 27.11 -8.20 -2.58
CA LEU A 1188 28.42 -8.84 -2.43
C LEU A 1188 29.53 -7.80 -2.33
N ILE A 1189 30.09 -7.59 -1.14
CA ILE A 1189 31.20 -6.65 -0.95
C ILE A 1189 32.53 -7.38 -1.08
N THR A 1190 33.32 -7.03 -2.11
CA THR A 1190 34.67 -7.58 -2.29
C THR A 1190 35.66 -6.89 -1.35
N LYS A 1191 36.23 -7.66 -0.41
CA LYS A 1191 37.40 -7.28 0.40
C LYS A 1191 38.65 -7.97 -0.17
N ARG A 1192 39.84 -7.57 0.31
CA ARG A 1192 41.15 -7.98 -0.25
C ARG A 1192 41.23 -9.49 -0.53
N ASP A 1193 40.92 -10.33 0.46
CA ASP A 1193 41.00 -11.79 0.42
C ASP A 1193 39.65 -12.52 0.61
N ARG A 1194 38.56 -11.78 0.81
CA ARG A 1194 37.23 -12.32 1.13
C ARG A 1194 36.13 -11.55 0.40
N ILE A 1195 34.97 -12.17 0.22
CA ILE A 1195 33.76 -11.51 -0.26
C ILE A 1195 32.71 -11.60 0.86
N THR A 1196 32.23 -10.46 1.34
CA THR A 1196 31.18 -10.41 2.35
C THR A 1196 29.82 -10.31 1.66
N ASP A 1197 28.96 -11.31 1.81
CA ASP A 1197 27.58 -11.28 1.36
C ASP A 1197 26.67 -10.74 2.48
N LEU A 1198 26.13 -9.54 2.27
CA LEU A 1198 25.25 -8.88 3.24
C LEU A 1198 23.83 -9.48 3.26
N THR A 1199 23.47 -10.30 2.27
CA THR A 1199 22.20 -11.06 2.32
C THR A 1199 22.28 -12.30 3.21
N GLY A 1200 23.43 -12.53 3.87
CA GLY A 1200 23.72 -13.70 4.71
C GLY A 1200 22.64 -14.10 5.71
N GLY A 1201 22.78 -15.29 6.26
CA GLY A 1201 21.74 -15.90 7.11
C GLY A 1201 21.74 -17.43 7.11
N GLY A 1202 22.47 -18.06 6.18
CA GLY A 1202 22.59 -19.52 6.14
C GLY A 1202 23.15 -20.10 7.43
N LEU A 1203 24.04 -19.37 8.13
CA LEU A 1203 24.71 -19.80 9.36
C LEU A 1203 23.92 -19.47 10.66
N GLY A 1204 22.61 -19.17 10.57
CA GLY A 1204 21.71 -19.14 11.73
C GLY A 1204 21.84 -17.98 12.72
N SER A 1205 22.63 -16.92 12.44
CA SER A 1205 22.89 -15.83 13.41
C SER A 1205 22.52 -14.41 12.93
N GLY A 1206 21.88 -14.28 11.77
CA GLY A 1206 21.56 -12.96 11.19
C GLY A 1206 22.77 -12.13 10.73
N LYS A 1207 23.98 -12.69 10.83
CA LYS A 1207 25.26 -12.12 10.41
C LYS A 1207 25.46 -12.22 8.89
N ASN A 1208 26.32 -11.36 8.36
CA ASN A 1208 26.77 -11.40 6.97
C ASN A 1208 27.63 -12.65 6.73
N ASP A 1209 27.51 -13.28 5.56
CA ASP A 1209 28.34 -14.44 5.22
C ASP A 1209 29.70 -13.95 4.69
N ASN A 1210 30.80 -14.42 5.25
CA ASN A 1210 32.13 -14.20 4.67
C ASN A 1210 32.49 -15.40 3.79
N LEU A 1211 32.76 -15.14 2.51
CA LEU A 1211 33.05 -16.14 1.49
C LEU A 1211 34.52 -16.04 1.07
N ASN A 1212 35.14 -17.19 0.79
CA ASN A 1212 36.49 -17.24 0.22
C ASN A 1212 36.48 -16.77 -1.24
N ARG A 1213 37.64 -16.44 -1.80
CA ARG A 1213 37.77 -16.05 -3.21
C ARG A 1213 38.33 -17.20 -4.05
N MET A 1214 38.00 -17.21 -5.34
CA MET A 1214 38.68 -18.12 -6.26
C MET A 1214 40.15 -17.69 -6.42
N PRO A 1215 41.11 -18.62 -6.34
CA PRO A 1215 42.52 -18.32 -6.58
C PRO A 1215 42.80 -17.96 -8.05
N GLU A 1216 41.93 -18.38 -8.97
CA GLU A 1216 42.03 -18.14 -10.41
C GLU A 1216 40.98 -17.13 -10.86
N GLN A 1217 41.43 -16.03 -11.46
CA GLN A 1217 40.56 -15.12 -12.20
C GLN A 1217 40.52 -15.53 -13.67
N SER A 1218 39.32 -15.62 -14.24
CA SER A 1218 39.15 -15.90 -15.66
C SER A 1218 39.66 -14.70 -16.45
N LEU A 1219 40.68 -14.92 -17.27
CA LEU A 1219 41.30 -13.89 -18.11
C LEU A 1219 40.26 -13.32 -19.09
N ARG A 1220 40.49 -12.08 -19.54
CA ARG A 1220 39.66 -11.45 -20.59
C ARG A 1220 39.52 -12.39 -21.79
N PRO A 1221 38.36 -12.40 -22.48
CA PRO A 1221 38.18 -13.18 -23.69
C PRO A 1221 39.35 -12.98 -24.65
N SER A 1222 39.96 -14.08 -25.09
CA SER A 1222 40.93 -14.00 -26.18
C SER A 1222 40.20 -14.01 -27.50
N TRP A 1223 40.69 -13.24 -28.48
CA TRP A 1223 40.18 -13.27 -29.85
C TRP A 1223 40.12 -14.70 -30.43
N ARG A 1224 40.98 -15.60 -29.96
CA ARG A 1224 41.01 -17.03 -30.31
C ARG A 1224 39.83 -17.86 -29.82
N GLN A 1225 39.10 -17.40 -28.80
CA GLN A 1225 37.91 -18.07 -28.27
C GLN A 1225 36.63 -17.64 -29.01
N LEU A 1226 36.65 -16.43 -29.60
CA LEU A 1226 35.54 -15.84 -30.34
C LEU A 1226 35.63 -16.11 -31.86
N LYS A 1227 36.85 -16.25 -32.39
CA LYS A 1227 37.17 -16.69 -33.75
C LYS A 1227 37.03 -18.21 -33.88
#